data_AF-A0AAE0M0D3-F1
#
_entry.id   AF-A0AAE0M0D3-F1
#
_cell.length_a   1.000
_cell.length_b   1.000
_cell.length_c   1.000
_cell.angle_alpha   90.00
_cell.angle_beta   90.00
_cell.angle_gamma   90.00
#
_symmetry.space_group_name_H-M   'P 1'
#
loop_
_entity.id
_entity.type
_entity.pdbx_description
1 polymer ?
#
loop_
_entity_poly.entity_id
_entity_poly.type
_entity_poly.pdbx_seq_one_letter_code
_entity_poly.pdbx_strand_id
1 'polypeptide(L)'
;MSKYLSKAKSEVVNDVTWNRVGRLSARGARALPGATVEYVVDKFPIIGWLPRYDYRWLLNDVIAGLTLGLMLIPQGLSYAKLATIPVQYGLMSSWLPSAVYAFMGTSKDLSSGPTSLIGLLTSEIIDQLKGEPYSPSEIASAVAMMMGIYGLVLGLFKLGFLLEFISLPILSGFISAVAITIILNQMESLLGEPNVGDGAATQIHDIFNQLPEANGHAAAIGFTAIFLLTVLDQCGKRWGKKNKVLWFLSITRAFIALVIYTGVGYAVNKNRGDPDNFLFEVVQVKSNGQESPKVPSADLLSKVATRSIAVFIGSAVEHTAIARGFGVVNNYVTDQSQELTYYGVTNVFNSFFHAMGIGGAMSRTAVNSACNVKSPLSGFITTAVVLVSIFKLVGTLYWIPKACLAAIIITAVWPLISSPFVFYRYWKTSLADFISSMLAFWVSLFVSTEIGIASSVGFNIVYLLLRQVFMRVSTVPDPRSELSVAIDEVRNLPPSSASLPPDVRVFALTENIFFPNAYRAKTNILDTIQTYHAPAFNSVFAPEADRNWSVTGEKRLAKLRRAAGITDQSALPPIGLAIIDFTRANHADATACTHLKTLVKEIKRYGGEAAEVRFVGMSDYVMERFERAGWVLINGNEAVGSDVGEGVDVVRVYPNAMLALQMHRAHGSVTSLESIDMTAGKKE
;
A
#
# COMPACT_ATOMS: atom_id res chain seq x y z
N MET A 1 -38.32 21.42 -32.06
CA MET A 1 -38.34 20.46 -30.93
C MET A 1 -38.11 19.01 -31.38
N SER A 2 -38.87 18.47 -32.35
CA SER A 2 -38.70 17.10 -32.90
C SER A 2 -37.27 16.76 -33.37
N LYS A 3 -36.63 17.65 -34.14
CA LYS A 3 -35.24 17.45 -34.64
C LYS A 3 -34.17 17.43 -33.54
N TYR A 4 -34.42 18.13 -32.42
CA TYR A 4 -33.52 18.11 -31.26
C TYR A 4 -33.73 16.85 -30.42
N LEU A 5 -34.97 16.39 -30.26
CA LEU A 5 -35.30 15.13 -29.60
C LEU A 5 -34.77 13.92 -30.38
N SER A 6 -34.86 13.92 -31.72
CA SER A 6 -34.30 12.86 -32.55
C SER A 6 -32.77 12.83 -32.48
N LYS A 7 -32.13 14.00 -32.48
CA LYS A 7 -30.67 14.14 -32.33
C LYS A 7 -30.20 13.66 -30.96
N ALA A 8 -30.84 14.11 -29.88
CA ALA A 8 -30.55 13.66 -28.53
C ALA A 8 -30.76 12.14 -28.36
N LYS A 9 -31.83 11.58 -28.95
CA LYS A 9 -32.07 10.14 -28.95
C LYS A 9 -30.97 9.38 -29.71
N SER A 10 -30.54 9.89 -30.88
CA SER A 10 -29.43 9.28 -31.62
C SER A 10 -28.10 9.38 -30.88
N GLU A 11 -27.84 10.49 -30.18
CA GLU A 11 -26.63 10.69 -29.38
C GLU A 11 -26.59 9.72 -28.19
N VAL A 12 -27.71 9.53 -27.49
CA VAL A 12 -27.79 8.56 -26.38
C VAL A 12 -27.64 7.11 -26.86
N VAL A 13 -28.26 6.75 -28.00
CA VAL A 13 -28.16 5.39 -28.56
C VAL A 13 -26.76 5.10 -29.08
N ASN A 14 -26.08 6.10 -29.65
CA ASN A 14 -24.72 5.95 -30.15
C ASN A 14 -23.64 6.23 -29.09
N ASP A 15 -24.04 6.64 -27.88
CA ASP A 15 -23.08 6.97 -26.82
C ASP A 15 -22.31 5.71 -26.40
N VAL A 16 -21.00 5.75 -26.59
CA VAL A 16 -20.08 4.64 -26.29
C VAL A 16 -20.12 4.29 -24.80
N THR A 17 -20.36 5.26 -23.92
CA THR A 17 -20.46 5.05 -22.46
C THR A 17 -21.72 4.27 -22.12
N TRP A 18 -22.88 4.67 -22.63
CA TRP A 18 -24.14 3.94 -22.39
C TRP A 18 -24.13 2.56 -23.04
N ASN A 19 -23.57 2.43 -24.24
CA ASN A 19 -23.37 1.12 -24.89
C ASN A 19 -22.37 0.25 -24.13
N ARG A 20 -21.31 0.84 -23.54
CA ARG A 20 -20.38 0.12 -22.67
C ARG A 20 -21.04 -0.30 -21.37
N VAL A 21 -21.84 0.57 -20.74
CA VAL A 21 -22.65 0.24 -19.56
C VAL A 21 -23.60 -0.89 -19.90
N GLY A 22 -24.38 -0.81 -20.98
CA GLY A 22 -25.29 -1.87 -21.41
C GLY A 22 -24.56 -3.20 -21.64
N ARG A 23 -23.42 -3.19 -22.35
CA ARG A 23 -22.59 -4.39 -22.56
C ARG A 23 -22.03 -4.97 -21.25
N LEU A 24 -21.50 -4.13 -20.38
CA LEU A 24 -20.94 -4.55 -19.09
C LEU A 24 -22.03 -5.02 -18.12
N SER A 25 -23.19 -4.37 -18.08
CA SER A 25 -24.35 -4.77 -17.30
C SER A 25 -24.92 -6.09 -17.80
N ALA A 26 -25.03 -6.31 -19.11
CA ALA A 26 -25.46 -7.58 -19.67
C ALA A 26 -24.46 -8.70 -19.37
N ARG A 27 -23.16 -8.45 -19.51
CA ARG A 27 -22.09 -9.39 -19.15
C ARG A 27 -22.09 -9.69 -17.65
N GLY A 28 -22.26 -8.66 -16.83
CA GLY A 28 -22.37 -8.75 -15.38
C GLY A 28 -23.57 -9.57 -14.95
N ALA A 29 -24.76 -9.29 -15.49
CA ALA A 29 -25.99 -10.03 -15.19
C ALA A 29 -25.87 -11.52 -15.57
N ARG A 30 -25.24 -11.84 -16.71
CA ARG A 30 -24.98 -13.25 -17.10
C ARG A 30 -23.98 -13.94 -16.18
N ALA A 31 -22.95 -13.22 -15.74
CA ALA A 31 -21.91 -13.77 -14.86
C ALA A 31 -22.32 -13.81 -13.37
N LEU A 32 -23.34 -13.04 -12.97
CA LEU A 32 -23.72 -12.81 -11.59
C LEU A 32 -23.99 -14.11 -10.81
N PRO A 33 -24.76 -15.10 -11.31
CA PRO A 33 -25.03 -16.31 -10.53
C PRO A 33 -23.75 -17.10 -10.21
N GLY A 34 -22.88 -17.31 -11.20
CA GLY A 34 -21.62 -18.02 -11.02
C GLY A 34 -20.64 -17.24 -10.13
N ALA A 35 -20.52 -15.92 -10.37
CA ALA A 35 -19.65 -15.05 -9.61
C ALA A 35 -20.10 -14.87 -8.15
N THR A 36 -21.41 -14.89 -7.87
CA THR A 36 -21.93 -14.85 -6.49
C THR A 36 -21.56 -16.13 -5.74
N VAL A 37 -21.68 -17.30 -6.37
CA VAL A 37 -21.27 -18.57 -5.75
C VAL A 37 -19.77 -18.57 -5.48
N GLU A 38 -18.95 -18.21 -6.46
CA GLU A 38 -17.49 -18.11 -6.32
C GLU A 38 -17.12 -17.12 -5.21
N TYR A 39 -17.74 -15.94 -5.19
CA TYR A 39 -17.52 -14.93 -4.16
C TYR A 39 -17.85 -15.44 -2.75
N VAL A 40 -18.96 -16.17 -2.57
CA VAL A 40 -19.33 -16.73 -1.26
C VAL A 40 -18.36 -17.85 -0.85
N VAL A 41 -17.94 -18.69 -1.79
CA VAL A 41 -16.94 -19.75 -1.52
C VAL A 41 -15.59 -19.14 -1.14
N ASP A 42 -15.16 -18.06 -1.79
CA ASP A 42 -13.94 -17.32 -1.47
C ASP A 42 -13.93 -16.78 -0.03
N LYS A 43 -15.10 -16.54 0.57
CA LYS A 43 -15.21 -16.12 1.98
C LYS A 43 -14.88 -17.23 2.97
N PHE A 44 -14.80 -18.48 2.53
CA PHE A 44 -14.41 -19.64 3.34
C PHE A 44 -13.22 -20.38 2.72
N PRO A 45 -11.99 -19.83 2.79
CA PRO A 45 -10.78 -20.46 2.25
C PRO A 45 -10.54 -21.91 2.71
N ILE A 46 -11.12 -22.32 3.85
CA ILE A 46 -11.11 -23.71 4.33
C ILE A 46 -11.57 -24.72 3.29
N ILE A 47 -12.52 -24.37 2.44
CA ILE A 47 -13.02 -25.25 1.38
C ILE A 47 -11.91 -25.57 0.37
N GLY A 48 -11.01 -24.61 0.12
CA GLY A 48 -9.89 -24.78 -0.80
C GLY A 48 -8.67 -25.49 -0.20
N TRP A 49 -8.31 -25.18 1.06
CA TRP A 49 -7.09 -25.71 1.67
C TRP A 49 -7.28 -27.04 2.41
N LEU A 50 -8.46 -27.30 3.01
CA LEU A 50 -8.69 -28.51 3.81
C LEU A 50 -8.55 -29.81 2.98
N PRO A 51 -9.04 -29.91 1.73
CA PRO A 51 -8.82 -31.09 0.89
C PRO A 51 -7.35 -31.30 0.48
N ARG A 52 -6.53 -30.24 0.55
CA ARG A 52 -5.10 -30.26 0.22
C ARG A 52 -4.21 -30.47 1.46
N TYR A 53 -4.82 -30.75 2.61
CA TYR A 53 -4.11 -30.88 3.88
C TYR A 53 -3.35 -32.22 3.98
N ASP A 54 -2.06 -32.16 4.25
CA ASP A 54 -1.23 -33.35 4.53
C ASP A 54 -1.31 -33.69 6.03
N TYR A 55 -1.69 -34.93 6.36
CA TYR A 55 -1.77 -35.44 7.73
C TYR A 55 -0.46 -35.29 8.53
N ARG A 56 0.68 -35.21 7.85
CA ARG A 56 2.00 -34.98 8.46
C ARG A 56 2.12 -33.60 9.09
N TRP A 57 1.30 -32.63 8.66
CA TRP A 57 1.29 -31.27 9.18
C TRP A 57 0.57 -31.15 10.52
N LEU A 58 -0.28 -32.14 10.86
CA LEU A 58 -1.09 -32.12 12.09
C LEU A 58 -0.24 -31.96 13.34
N LEU A 59 0.93 -32.61 13.39
CA LEU A 59 1.82 -32.50 14.54
C LEU A 59 2.31 -31.07 14.75
N ASN A 60 2.70 -30.39 13.67
CA ASN A 60 3.16 -29.00 13.74
C ASN A 60 2.02 -28.07 14.15
N ASP A 61 0.84 -28.24 13.56
CA ASP A 61 -0.32 -27.40 13.87
C ASP A 61 -0.82 -27.60 15.31
N VAL A 62 -0.74 -28.83 15.85
CA VAL A 62 -1.05 -29.12 17.25
C VAL A 62 -0.05 -28.45 18.20
N ILE A 63 1.27 -28.55 17.93
CA ILE A 63 2.30 -27.94 18.77
C ILE A 63 2.19 -26.41 18.74
N ALA A 64 1.96 -25.85 17.56
CA ALA A 64 1.79 -24.41 17.39
C ALA A 64 0.52 -23.94 18.11
N GLY A 65 -0.59 -24.66 17.95
CA GLY A 65 -1.87 -24.35 18.60
C GLY A 65 -1.81 -24.45 20.13
N LEU A 66 -1.12 -25.46 20.67
CA LEU A 66 -0.86 -25.60 22.11
C LEU A 66 -0.05 -24.43 22.66
N THR A 67 1.02 -24.06 21.96
CA THR A 67 1.91 -22.97 22.35
C THR A 67 1.15 -21.64 22.34
N LEU A 68 0.41 -21.35 21.27
CA LEU A 68 -0.41 -20.14 21.14
C LEU A 68 -1.51 -20.06 22.18
N GLY A 69 -2.22 -21.17 22.42
CA GLY A 69 -3.30 -21.22 23.41
C GLY A 69 -2.81 -20.86 24.81
N LEU A 70 -1.61 -21.33 25.17
CA LEU A 70 -0.99 -21.02 26.46
C LEU A 70 -0.52 -19.56 26.55
N MET A 71 -0.04 -18.98 25.45
CA MET A 71 0.40 -17.57 25.41
C MET A 71 -0.76 -16.57 25.44
N LEU A 72 -1.90 -16.91 24.82
CA LEU A 72 -3.10 -16.05 24.78
C LEU A 72 -3.63 -15.72 26.17
N ILE A 73 -3.40 -16.61 27.13
CA ILE A 73 -3.92 -16.50 28.49
C ILE A 73 -3.28 -15.30 29.21
N PRO A 74 -1.98 -15.31 29.59
CA PRO A 74 -1.35 -14.17 30.28
C PRO A 74 -1.54 -12.85 29.55
N GLN A 75 -1.43 -12.86 28.22
CA GLN A 75 -1.56 -11.65 27.40
C GLN A 75 -2.98 -11.11 27.39
N GLY A 76 -3.99 -11.96 27.23
CA GLY A 76 -5.39 -11.57 27.30
C GLY A 76 -5.73 -10.90 28.63
N LEU A 77 -5.24 -11.43 29.76
CA LEU A 77 -5.43 -10.81 31.06
C LEU A 77 -4.77 -9.43 31.14
N SER A 78 -3.54 -9.29 30.64
CA SER A 78 -2.81 -8.02 30.66
C SER A 78 -3.51 -6.95 29.81
N TYR A 79 -3.96 -7.32 28.61
CA TYR A 79 -4.63 -6.38 27.70
C TYR A 79 -6.02 -5.97 28.19
N ALA A 80 -6.73 -6.84 28.90
CA ALA A 80 -7.95 -6.45 29.60
C ALA A 80 -7.69 -5.42 30.72
N LYS A 81 -6.58 -5.54 31.46
CA LYS A 81 -6.19 -4.52 32.45
C LYS A 81 -5.91 -3.17 31.77
N LEU A 82 -5.20 -3.17 30.65
CA LEU A 82 -4.96 -1.95 29.85
C LEU A 82 -6.26 -1.32 29.34
N ALA A 83 -7.22 -2.15 28.96
CA ALA A 83 -8.55 -1.73 28.54
C ALA A 83 -9.47 -1.30 29.71
N THR A 84 -8.99 -1.30 30.96
CA THR A 84 -9.75 -1.00 32.18
C THR A 84 -11.02 -1.85 32.35
N ILE A 85 -11.04 -3.07 31.79
CA ILE A 85 -12.12 -4.05 31.94
C ILE A 85 -11.71 -5.22 32.85
N PRO A 86 -12.67 -5.96 33.44
CA PRO A 86 -12.35 -7.16 34.19
C PRO A 86 -11.54 -8.17 33.37
N VAL A 87 -10.47 -8.72 33.96
CA VAL A 87 -9.46 -9.57 33.28
C VAL A 87 -10.03 -10.79 32.58
N GLN A 88 -11.16 -11.30 33.08
CA GLN A 88 -11.87 -12.43 32.49
C GLN A 88 -12.33 -12.15 31.04
N TYR A 89 -12.69 -10.91 30.71
CA TYR A 89 -13.12 -10.55 29.36
C TYR A 89 -11.98 -10.52 28.34
N GLY A 90 -10.73 -10.38 28.78
CA GLY A 90 -9.55 -10.56 27.93
C GLY A 90 -9.36 -12.01 27.48
N LEU A 91 -9.62 -12.96 28.38
CA LEU A 91 -9.66 -14.39 28.03
C LEU A 91 -10.82 -14.71 27.09
N MET A 92 -12.00 -14.11 27.34
CA MET A 92 -13.17 -14.26 26.46
C MET A 92 -12.91 -13.73 25.04
N SER A 93 -12.08 -12.70 24.91
CA SER A 93 -11.69 -12.17 23.61
C SER A 93 -10.75 -13.10 22.82
N SER A 94 -10.27 -14.19 23.40
CA SER A 94 -9.19 -15.00 22.83
C SER A 94 -9.63 -16.36 22.24
N TRP A 95 -10.77 -16.92 22.66
CA TRP A 95 -11.15 -18.28 22.26
C TRP A 95 -11.77 -18.36 20.86
N LEU A 96 -12.66 -17.43 20.52
CA LEU A 96 -13.42 -17.45 19.27
C LEU A 96 -12.60 -17.06 18.03
N PRO A 97 -11.72 -16.03 18.08
CA PRO A 97 -11.00 -15.58 16.89
C PRO A 97 -10.21 -16.69 16.19
N SER A 98 -9.49 -17.52 16.96
CA SER A 98 -8.68 -18.60 16.40
C SER A 98 -9.53 -19.67 15.67
N ALA A 99 -10.74 -19.95 16.15
CA ALA A 99 -11.66 -20.89 15.49
C ALA A 99 -12.21 -20.30 14.19
N VAL A 100 -12.69 -19.05 14.23
CA VAL A 100 -13.22 -18.36 13.03
C VAL A 100 -12.12 -18.20 11.98
N TYR A 101 -10.88 -17.95 12.42
CA TYR A 101 -9.74 -17.80 11.54
C TYR A 101 -9.39 -19.10 10.79
N ALA A 102 -9.61 -20.27 11.40
CA ALA A 102 -9.45 -21.54 10.69
C ALA A 102 -10.39 -21.67 9.48
N PHE A 103 -11.59 -21.08 9.55
CA PHE A 103 -12.55 -21.09 8.43
C PHE A 103 -12.26 -20.02 7.37
N MET A 104 -11.90 -18.81 7.82
CA MET A 104 -11.92 -17.60 6.98
C MET A 104 -10.54 -17.00 6.68
N GLY A 105 -9.51 -17.35 7.45
CA GLY A 105 -8.18 -16.74 7.37
C GLY A 105 -7.40 -17.14 6.13
N THR A 106 -6.56 -16.23 5.63
CA THR A 106 -5.69 -16.46 4.47
C THR A 106 -4.21 -16.60 4.83
N SER A 107 -3.79 -16.09 5.98
CA SER A 107 -2.45 -16.35 6.52
C SER A 107 -2.43 -17.58 7.43
N LYS A 108 -1.48 -18.50 7.24
CA LYS A 108 -1.32 -19.66 8.13
C LYS A 108 -0.69 -19.31 9.49
N ASP A 109 0.00 -18.17 9.60
CA ASP A 109 0.80 -17.82 10.78
C ASP A 109 0.06 -16.85 11.71
N LEU A 110 -0.84 -16.03 11.17
CA LEU A 110 -1.51 -14.94 11.91
C LEU A 110 -2.24 -15.46 13.15
N SER A 111 -1.95 -14.85 14.30
CA SER A 111 -2.64 -15.12 15.55
C SER A 111 -3.50 -13.93 15.96
N SER A 112 -4.81 -14.14 15.90
CA SER A 112 -5.82 -13.14 16.26
C SER A 112 -6.28 -13.24 17.71
N GLY A 113 -6.59 -12.10 18.32
CA GLY A 113 -6.99 -11.98 19.72
C GLY A 113 -6.82 -10.55 20.22
N PRO A 114 -7.01 -10.27 21.52
CA PRO A 114 -6.82 -8.93 22.06
C PRO A 114 -5.36 -8.46 21.88
N THR A 115 -5.18 -7.15 21.72
CA THR A 115 -3.87 -6.50 21.57
C THR A 115 -3.76 -5.29 22.50
N SER A 116 -2.54 -4.85 22.77
CA SER A 116 -2.28 -3.65 23.59
C SER A 116 -2.88 -2.39 22.96
N LEU A 117 -2.75 -2.22 21.64
CA LEU A 117 -3.31 -1.09 20.90
C LEU A 117 -4.82 -0.98 21.11
N ILE A 118 -5.53 -2.08 20.89
CA ILE A 118 -7.00 -2.09 21.05
C ILE A 118 -7.34 -1.84 22.52
N GLY A 119 -6.59 -2.39 23.46
CA GLY A 119 -6.82 -2.15 24.89
C GLY A 119 -6.67 -0.68 25.26
N LEU A 120 -5.56 -0.04 24.87
CA LEU A 120 -5.29 1.37 25.16
C LEU A 120 -6.33 2.31 24.54
N LEU A 121 -6.65 2.13 23.25
CA LEU A 121 -7.63 3.00 22.60
C LEU A 121 -9.06 2.73 23.10
N THR A 122 -9.35 1.51 23.54
CA THR A 122 -10.65 1.20 24.17
C THR A 122 -10.76 1.85 25.54
N SER A 123 -9.69 1.88 26.34
CA SER A 123 -9.73 2.56 27.65
C SER A 123 -9.90 4.07 27.50
N GLU A 124 -9.32 4.70 26.46
CA GLU A 124 -9.61 6.10 26.14
C GLU A 124 -11.11 6.34 25.86
N ILE A 125 -11.77 5.44 25.12
CA ILE A 125 -13.21 5.56 24.83
C ILE A 125 -14.05 5.35 26.10
N ILE A 126 -13.68 4.37 26.93
CA ILE A 126 -14.30 4.14 28.24
C ILE A 126 -14.18 5.40 29.10
N ASP A 127 -13.01 6.01 29.13
CA ASP A 127 -12.74 7.23 29.87
C ASP A 127 -13.58 8.41 29.38
N GLN A 128 -13.76 8.56 28.07
CA GLN A 128 -14.61 9.60 27.50
C GLN A 128 -16.13 9.35 27.69
N LEU A 129 -16.54 8.16 28.13
CA LEU A 129 -17.93 7.81 28.44
C LEU A 129 -18.15 7.61 29.96
N LYS A 130 -17.16 7.99 30.79
CA LYS A 130 -17.30 7.97 32.25
C LYS A 130 -18.52 8.80 32.67
N GLY A 131 -19.43 8.18 33.44
CA GLY A 131 -20.66 8.81 33.95
C GLY A 131 -21.95 8.39 33.24
N GLU A 132 -21.85 7.70 32.11
CA GLU A 132 -22.98 7.05 31.45
C GLU A 132 -23.38 5.74 32.18
N PRO A 133 -24.63 5.23 32.03
CA PRO A 133 -25.11 4.03 32.73
C PRO A 133 -24.61 2.72 32.08
N TYR A 134 -23.38 2.71 31.59
CA TYR A 134 -22.76 1.57 30.88
C TYR A 134 -21.53 1.08 31.62
N SER A 135 -21.37 -0.25 31.69
CA SER A 135 -20.15 -0.82 32.24
C SER A 135 -18.97 -0.68 31.26
N PRO A 136 -17.72 -0.65 31.74
CA PRO A 136 -16.54 -0.67 30.86
C PRO A 136 -16.53 -1.84 29.87
N SER A 137 -17.01 -3.02 30.27
CA SER A 137 -17.10 -4.19 29.39
C SER A 137 -18.18 -4.05 28.32
N GLU A 138 -19.31 -3.40 28.62
CA GLU A 138 -20.35 -3.09 27.64
C GLU A 138 -19.83 -2.10 26.58
N ILE A 139 -19.08 -1.07 27.00
CA ILE A 139 -18.45 -0.11 26.09
C ILE A 139 -17.43 -0.82 25.20
N ALA A 140 -16.54 -1.63 25.78
CA ALA A 140 -15.54 -2.39 25.01
C ALA A 140 -16.18 -3.32 23.96
N SER A 141 -17.31 -3.93 24.31
CA SER A 141 -18.07 -4.82 23.41
C SER A 141 -18.75 -4.04 22.28
N ALA A 142 -19.30 -2.86 22.58
CA ALA A 142 -19.86 -1.99 21.55
C ALA A 142 -18.78 -1.48 20.58
N VAL A 143 -17.59 -1.14 21.09
CA VAL A 143 -16.43 -0.78 20.26
C VAL A 143 -16.03 -1.95 19.35
N ALA A 144 -15.95 -3.17 19.89
CA ALA A 144 -15.69 -4.38 19.11
C ALA A 144 -16.75 -4.59 18.01
N MET A 145 -18.03 -4.41 18.33
CA MET A 145 -19.12 -4.53 17.35
C MET A 145 -18.98 -3.52 16.20
N MET A 146 -18.66 -2.26 16.50
CA MET A 146 -18.46 -1.24 15.47
C MET A 146 -17.22 -1.52 14.61
N MET A 147 -16.10 -1.93 15.22
CA MET A 147 -14.92 -2.40 14.49
C MET A 147 -15.27 -3.56 13.55
N GLY A 148 -16.15 -4.46 13.99
CA GLY A 148 -16.68 -5.57 13.21
C GLY A 148 -17.48 -5.10 11.99
N ILE A 149 -18.40 -4.15 12.19
CA ILE A 149 -19.21 -3.56 11.11
C ILE A 149 -18.32 -2.87 10.07
N TYR A 150 -17.35 -2.07 10.50
CA TYR A 150 -16.43 -1.38 9.57
C TYR A 150 -15.59 -2.38 8.77
N GLY A 151 -15.05 -3.41 9.42
CA GLY A 151 -14.31 -4.48 8.77
C GLY A 151 -15.14 -5.22 7.73
N LEU A 152 -16.40 -5.56 8.07
CA LEU A 152 -17.33 -6.21 7.15
C LEU A 152 -17.63 -5.33 5.93
N VAL A 153 -17.90 -4.03 6.12
CA VAL A 153 -18.16 -3.12 5.00
C VAL A 153 -16.94 -3.09 4.06
N LEU A 154 -15.74 -2.82 4.57
CA LEU A 154 -14.55 -2.75 3.73
C LEU A 154 -14.20 -4.10 3.07
N GLY A 155 -14.33 -5.20 3.81
CA GLY A 155 -14.00 -6.55 3.32
C GLY A 155 -15.00 -7.09 2.28
N LEU A 156 -16.30 -6.84 2.47
CA LEU A 156 -17.34 -7.28 1.54
C LEU A 156 -17.30 -6.48 0.22
N PHE A 157 -17.03 -5.17 0.28
CA PHE A 157 -16.85 -4.34 -0.92
C PHE A 157 -15.49 -4.52 -1.61
N LYS A 158 -14.64 -5.45 -1.16
CA LYS A 158 -13.27 -5.68 -1.67
C LYS A 158 -12.41 -4.42 -1.68
N LEU A 159 -12.55 -3.58 -0.64
CA LEU A 159 -11.78 -2.35 -0.47
C LEU A 159 -10.40 -2.58 0.16
N GLY A 160 -9.92 -3.84 0.21
CA GLY A 160 -8.59 -4.19 0.69
C GLY A 160 -7.45 -3.59 -0.15
N PHE A 161 -7.73 -3.14 -1.39
CA PHE A 161 -6.76 -2.42 -2.22
C PHE A 161 -6.26 -1.12 -1.56
N LEU A 162 -7.08 -0.51 -0.68
CA LEU A 162 -6.68 0.67 0.09
C LEU A 162 -5.50 0.38 1.04
N LEU A 163 -5.24 -0.89 1.33
CA LEU A 163 -4.15 -1.37 2.18
C LEU A 163 -2.97 -1.94 1.36
N GLU A 164 -3.09 -1.98 0.02
CA GLU A 164 -2.01 -2.46 -0.87
C GLU A 164 -0.86 -1.46 -1.02
N PHE A 165 -1.06 -0.19 -0.65
CA PHE A 165 -0.04 0.87 -0.71
C PHE A 165 1.16 0.66 0.22
N ILE A 166 1.12 -0.35 1.09
CA ILE A 166 2.25 -0.77 1.92
C ILE A 166 3.24 -1.58 1.07
N SER A 167 4.30 -0.93 0.59
CA SER A 167 5.33 -1.59 -0.23
C SER A 167 6.25 -2.50 0.58
N LEU A 168 6.99 -3.40 -0.09
CA LEU A 168 7.95 -4.30 0.57
C LEU A 168 9.00 -3.55 1.42
N PRO A 169 9.59 -2.41 0.96
CA PRO A 169 10.48 -1.61 1.79
C PRO A 169 9.82 -1.12 3.08
N ILE A 170 8.55 -0.67 3.02
CA ILE A 170 7.80 -0.25 4.21
C ILE A 170 7.62 -1.42 5.16
N LEU A 171 7.21 -2.59 4.67
CA LEU A 171 7.05 -3.79 5.50
C LEU A 171 8.35 -4.18 6.20
N SER A 172 9.49 -4.14 5.51
CA SER A 172 10.78 -4.49 6.13
C SER A 172 11.19 -3.56 7.27
N GLY A 173 10.96 -2.24 7.11
CA GLY A 173 11.22 -1.24 8.14
C GLY A 173 10.27 -1.38 9.32
N PHE A 174 8.97 -1.49 9.05
CA PHE A 174 7.93 -1.71 10.05
C PHE A 174 8.18 -2.98 10.87
N ILE A 175 8.36 -4.13 10.21
CA ILE A 175 8.59 -5.42 10.88
C ILE A 175 9.82 -5.37 11.79
N SER A 176 10.90 -4.74 11.32
CA SER A 176 12.14 -4.63 12.11
C SER A 176 11.96 -3.72 13.33
N ALA A 177 11.23 -2.60 13.18
CA ALA A 177 10.93 -1.71 14.30
C ALA A 177 10.04 -2.38 15.34
N VAL A 178 8.93 -3.01 14.91
CA VAL A 178 8.03 -3.72 15.83
C VAL A 178 8.75 -4.87 16.52
N ALA A 179 9.64 -5.58 15.81
CA ALA A 179 10.44 -6.64 16.40
C ALA A 179 11.32 -6.12 17.54
N ILE A 180 11.99 -4.97 17.35
CA ILE A 180 12.80 -4.32 18.40
C ILE A 180 11.91 -3.83 19.55
N THR A 181 10.80 -3.15 19.26
CA THR A 181 9.85 -2.68 20.29
C THR A 181 9.31 -3.83 21.13
N ILE A 182 9.00 -4.98 20.51
CA ILE A 182 8.57 -6.17 21.26
C ILE A 182 9.68 -6.67 22.17
N ILE A 183 10.94 -6.73 21.71
CA ILE A 183 12.07 -7.15 22.54
C ILE A 183 12.22 -6.22 23.75
N LEU A 184 12.16 -4.90 23.55
CA LEU A 184 12.21 -3.91 24.63
C LEU A 184 11.06 -4.10 25.62
N ASN A 185 9.83 -4.29 25.14
CA ASN A 185 8.65 -4.58 25.96
C ASN A 185 8.76 -5.89 26.76
N GLN A 186 9.67 -6.81 26.39
CA GLN A 186 9.89 -8.04 27.14
C GLN A 186 11.05 -7.94 28.15
N MET A 187 11.84 -6.87 28.14
CA MET A 187 13.00 -6.73 29.03
C MET A 187 12.61 -6.61 30.50
N GLU A 188 11.55 -5.85 30.80
CA GLU A 188 10.99 -5.75 32.16
C GLU A 188 10.71 -7.13 32.76
N SER A 189 9.97 -7.97 32.03
CA SER A 189 9.64 -9.33 32.46
C SER A 189 10.83 -10.29 32.45
N LEU A 190 11.84 -10.06 31.59
CA LEU A 190 13.03 -10.91 31.50
C LEU A 190 13.98 -10.66 32.68
N LEU A 191 14.22 -9.39 33.03
CA LEU A 191 15.13 -8.97 34.10
C LEU A 191 14.42 -8.90 35.47
N GLY A 192 13.09 -8.80 35.49
CA GLY A 192 12.31 -8.63 36.70
C GLY A 192 12.50 -7.24 37.32
N GLU A 193 12.63 -6.21 36.48
CA GLU A 193 12.75 -4.81 36.88
C GLU A 193 11.36 -4.21 37.14
N PRO A 194 11.18 -3.42 38.22
CA PRO A 194 9.91 -2.77 38.50
C PRO A 194 9.79 -1.41 37.79
N ASN A 195 8.68 -1.19 37.08
CA ASN A 195 8.30 0.13 36.51
C ASN A 195 9.24 0.64 35.41
N VAL A 196 9.31 -0.09 34.29
CA VAL A 196 9.90 0.43 33.05
C VAL A 196 8.88 1.35 32.36
N GLY A 197 9.28 2.56 31.98
CA GLY A 197 8.39 3.52 31.32
C GLY A 197 7.91 3.08 29.94
N ASP A 198 6.87 3.74 29.43
CA ASP A 198 6.35 3.49 28.08
C ASP A 198 7.18 4.20 27.00
N GLY A 199 7.43 3.52 25.88
CA GLY A 199 8.12 4.05 24.70
C GLY A 199 9.58 3.55 24.56
N ALA A 200 10.07 3.39 23.34
CA ALA A 200 11.37 2.74 23.13
C ALA A 200 12.55 3.50 23.78
N ALA A 201 12.56 4.84 23.74
CA ALA A 201 13.66 5.64 24.27
C ALA A 201 13.73 5.61 25.80
N THR A 202 12.59 5.75 26.47
CA THR A 202 12.42 5.64 27.92
C THR A 202 12.72 4.23 28.38
N GLN A 203 12.20 3.19 27.70
CA GLN A 203 12.53 1.80 28.00
C GLN A 203 14.03 1.55 27.94
N ILE A 204 14.72 1.96 26.87
CA ILE A 204 16.17 1.80 26.75
C ILE A 204 16.88 2.48 27.92
N HIS A 205 16.51 3.72 28.23
CA HIS A 205 17.09 4.46 29.35
C HIS A 205 16.87 3.76 30.70
N ASP A 206 15.63 3.36 30.97
CA ASP A 206 15.22 2.79 32.26
C ASP A 206 15.83 1.41 32.49
N ILE A 207 15.89 0.56 31.45
CA ILE A 207 16.55 -0.76 31.53
C ILE A 207 18.03 -0.61 31.92
N PHE A 208 18.75 0.34 31.31
CA PHE A 208 20.16 0.53 31.66
C PHE A 208 20.35 1.16 33.04
N ASN A 209 19.43 2.01 33.48
CA ASN A 209 19.49 2.68 34.77
C ASN A 209 19.09 1.77 35.94
N GLN A 210 18.10 0.90 35.73
CA GLN A 210 17.54 -0.02 36.73
C GLN A 210 18.23 -1.39 36.74
N LEU A 211 19.18 -1.64 35.84
CA LEU A 211 19.95 -2.89 35.77
C LEU A 211 20.55 -3.36 37.12
N PRO A 212 21.05 -2.47 38.00
CA PRO A 212 21.52 -2.87 39.32
C PRO A 212 20.42 -3.37 40.28
N GLU A 213 19.16 -2.98 40.06
CA GLU A 213 17.98 -3.33 40.86
C GLU A 213 17.23 -4.55 40.29
N ALA A 214 17.67 -5.08 39.14
CA ALA A 214 17.06 -6.22 38.49
C ALA A 214 17.02 -7.48 39.39
N ASN A 215 15.90 -8.21 39.33
CA ASN A 215 15.77 -9.46 40.07
C ASN A 215 16.60 -10.57 39.43
N GLY A 216 17.74 -10.90 40.06
CA GLY A 216 18.65 -11.95 39.60
C GLY A 216 18.01 -13.33 39.40
N HIS A 217 16.94 -13.67 40.14
CA HIS A 217 16.22 -14.93 39.95
C HIS A 217 15.35 -14.92 38.69
N ALA A 218 14.66 -13.81 38.42
CA ALA A 218 13.90 -13.64 37.18
C ALA A 218 14.83 -13.67 35.96
N ALA A 219 15.93 -12.91 36.02
CA ALA A 219 16.97 -12.93 35.00
C ALA A 219 17.54 -14.33 34.77
N ALA A 220 17.83 -15.10 35.83
CA ALA A 220 18.31 -16.47 35.71
C ALA A 220 17.31 -17.37 34.97
N ILE A 221 16.02 -17.28 35.28
CA ILE A 221 14.97 -18.03 34.56
C ILE A 221 14.90 -17.61 33.09
N GLY A 222 14.89 -16.30 32.83
CA GLY A 222 14.83 -15.75 31.48
C GLY A 222 16.00 -16.19 30.61
N PHE A 223 17.24 -15.96 31.06
CA PHE A 223 18.44 -16.30 30.30
C PHE A 223 18.65 -17.81 30.15
N THR A 224 18.33 -18.61 31.17
CA THR A 224 18.39 -20.07 31.02
C THR A 224 17.33 -20.58 30.04
N ALA A 225 16.14 -19.95 30.00
CA ALA A 225 15.11 -20.29 29.02
C ALA A 225 15.57 -19.91 27.60
N ILE A 226 16.15 -18.72 27.40
CA ILE A 226 16.76 -18.32 26.12
C ILE A 226 17.83 -19.32 25.69
N PHE A 227 18.71 -19.70 26.61
CA PHE A 227 19.76 -20.69 26.35
C PHE A 227 19.17 -22.04 25.92
N LEU A 228 18.18 -22.56 26.64
CA LEU A 228 17.49 -23.80 26.28
C LEU A 228 16.85 -23.70 24.89
N LEU A 229 16.11 -22.62 24.61
CA LEU A 229 15.41 -22.40 23.35
C LEU A 229 16.39 -22.32 22.16
N THR A 230 17.49 -21.58 22.34
CA THR A 230 18.51 -21.41 21.29
C THR A 230 19.30 -22.69 21.05
N VAL A 231 19.67 -23.43 22.10
CA VAL A 231 20.32 -24.74 21.95
C VAL A 231 19.42 -25.72 21.21
N LEU A 232 18.14 -25.82 21.58
CA LEU A 232 17.18 -26.69 20.89
C LEU A 232 16.94 -26.26 19.43
N ASP A 233 16.92 -24.96 19.14
CA ASP A 233 16.85 -24.46 17.76
C ASP A 233 18.06 -24.86 16.93
N GLN A 234 19.27 -24.61 17.43
CA GLN A 234 20.52 -24.90 16.72
C GLN A 234 20.73 -26.41 16.54
N CYS A 235 20.42 -27.21 17.56
CA CYS A 235 20.46 -28.67 17.48
C CYS A 235 19.50 -29.20 16.41
N GLY A 236 18.28 -28.64 16.33
CA GLY A 236 17.31 -28.99 15.29
C GLY A 236 17.78 -28.62 13.88
N LYS A 237 18.35 -27.43 13.70
CA LYS A 237 18.88 -26.98 12.41
C LYS A 237 20.06 -27.85 11.94
N ARG A 238 20.97 -28.22 12.85
CA ARG A 238 22.20 -28.97 12.52
C ARG A 238 21.97 -30.47 12.37
N TRP A 239 21.15 -31.07 13.23
CA TRP A 239 20.99 -32.53 13.33
C TRP A 239 19.56 -33.05 13.14
N GLY A 240 18.56 -32.17 13.04
CA GLY A 240 17.14 -32.58 12.92
C GLY A 240 16.85 -33.43 11.67
N LYS A 241 17.62 -33.26 10.58
CA LYS A 241 17.48 -34.12 9.39
C LYS A 241 17.94 -35.57 9.64
N LYS A 242 18.84 -35.79 10.61
CA LYS A 242 19.40 -37.11 10.93
C LYS A 242 18.68 -37.80 12.08
N ASN A 243 18.16 -37.05 13.05
CA ASN A 243 17.49 -37.59 14.22
C ASN A 243 16.10 -36.96 14.41
N LYS A 244 15.05 -37.78 14.28
CA LYS A 244 13.66 -37.37 14.46
C LYS A 244 13.37 -36.85 15.86
N VAL A 245 14.09 -37.31 16.88
CA VAL A 245 13.94 -36.83 18.27
C VAL A 245 14.42 -35.38 18.39
N LEU A 246 15.61 -35.07 17.86
CA LEU A 246 16.14 -33.70 17.88
C LEU A 246 15.28 -32.74 17.05
N TRP A 247 14.73 -33.22 15.93
CA TRP A 247 13.76 -32.46 15.15
C TRP A 247 12.49 -32.16 15.95
N PHE A 248 11.92 -33.16 16.62
CA PHE A 248 10.73 -33.01 17.45
C PHE A 248 10.97 -32.02 18.60
N LEU A 249 12.05 -32.21 19.36
CA LEU A 249 12.44 -31.32 20.46
C LEU A 249 12.63 -29.86 20.02
N SER A 250 13.15 -29.65 18.80
CA SER A 250 13.37 -28.32 18.26
C SER A 250 12.06 -27.60 17.91
N ILE A 251 11.06 -28.31 17.38
CA ILE A 251 9.73 -27.76 17.06
C ILE A 251 8.91 -27.52 18.33
N THR A 252 9.00 -28.43 19.31
CA THR A 252 8.30 -28.31 20.60
C THR A 252 9.02 -27.44 21.63
N ARG A 253 10.12 -26.77 21.27
CA ARG A 253 10.99 -26.08 22.24
C ARG A 253 10.28 -25.06 23.13
N ALA A 254 9.34 -24.29 22.56
CA ALA A 254 8.58 -23.28 23.29
C ALA A 254 7.65 -23.93 24.31
N PHE A 255 6.94 -24.99 23.90
CA PHE A 255 6.10 -25.78 24.78
C PHE A 255 6.91 -26.48 25.90
N ILE A 256 8.06 -27.08 25.55
CA ILE A 256 8.94 -27.72 26.53
C ILE A 256 9.45 -26.71 27.56
N ALA A 257 9.95 -25.55 27.11
CA ALA A 257 10.40 -24.50 28.00
C ALA A 257 9.26 -24.10 28.95
N LEU A 258 8.07 -23.84 28.41
CA LEU A 258 6.91 -23.47 29.21
C LEU A 258 6.58 -24.51 30.28
N VAL A 259 6.51 -25.81 29.93
CA VAL A 259 6.21 -26.88 30.89
C VAL A 259 7.27 -26.98 31.99
N ILE A 260 8.56 -26.98 31.61
CA ILE A 260 9.67 -27.09 32.56
C ILE A 260 9.66 -25.91 33.53
N TYR A 261 9.60 -24.68 33.02
CA TYR A 261 9.68 -23.49 33.85
C TYR A 261 8.40 -23.25 34.67
N THR A 262 7.23 -23.73 34.22
CA THR A 262 6.02 -23.77 35.06
C THR A 262 6.20 -24.72 36.24
N GLY A 263 6.81 -25.89 36.02
CA GLY A 263 7.16 -26.82 37.09
C GLY A 263 8.14 -26.21 38.10
N VAL A 264 9.15 -25.48 37.62
CA VAL A 264 10.09 -24.73 38.48
C VAL A 264 9.35 -23.63 39.26
N GLY A 265 8.48 -22.85 38.58
CA GLY A 265 7.62 -21.84 39.18
C GLY A 265 6.81 -22.38 40.35
N TYR A 266 6.16 -23.52 40.14
CA TYR A 266 5.40 -24.22 41.17
C TYR A 266 6.29 -24.71 42.31
N ALA A 267 7.37 -25.44 42.01
CA ALA A 267 8.24 -26.03 43.03
C ALA A 267 8.89 -24.98 43.94
N VAL A 268 9.25 -23.83 43.39
CA VAL A 268 9.96 -22.76 44.11
C VAL A 268 9.01 -21.87 44.91
N ASN A 269 7.85 -21.52 44.36
CA ASN A 269 6.96 -20.52 44.96
C ASN A 269 5.77 -21.10 45.74
N LYS A 270 5.40 -22.38 45.54
CA LYS A 270 4.22 -22.98 46.21
C LYS A 270 4.25 -22.86 47.75
N ASN A 271 5.43 -23.02 48.35
CA ASN A 271 5.57 -23.03 49.81
C ASN A 271 5.76 -21.63 50.42
N ARG A 272 5.75 -20.56 49.60
CA ARG A 272 6.08 -19.20 50.03
C ARG A 272 4.87 -18.35 50.43
N GLY A 273 3.66 -18.91 50.40
CA GLY A 273 2.43 -18.23 50.81
C GLY A 273 2.00 -17.17 49.79
N ASP A 274 2.06 -15.90 50.20
CA ASP A 274 1.50 -14.76 49.46
C ASP A 274 2.24 -14.46 48.14
N PRO A 275 1.51 -13.93 47.12
CA PRO A 275 2.10 -13.60 45.82
C PRO A 275 3.23 -12.58 45.87
N ASP A 276 3.26 -11.72 46.88
CA ASP A 276 4.27 -10.67 47.07
C ASP A 276 5.60 -11.22 47.61
N ASN A 277 5.62 -12.46 48.11
CA ASN A 277 6.82 -13.15 48.61
C ASN A 277 7.45 -14.11 47.58
N PHE A 278 6.99 -14.09 46.34
CA PHE A 278 7.52 -14.94 45.28
C PHE A 278 8.91 -14.48 44.85
N LEU A 279 9.81 -15.43 44.56
CA LEU A 279 11.18 -15.12 44.14
C LEU A 279 11.26 -14.42 42.78
N PHE A 280 10.22 -14.57 41.97
CA PHE A 280 10.06 -13.98 40.65
C PHE A 280 8.58 -13.95 40.29
N GLU A 281 8.21 -13.05 39.40
CA GLU A 281 6.81 -12.86 39.02
C GLU A 281 6.23 -14.03 38.22
N VAL A 282 5.00 -14.42 38.58
CA VAL A 282 4.19 -15.40 37.86
C VAL A 282 2.93 -14.75 37.31
N VAL A 283 2.25 -15.40 36.37
CA VAL A 283 1.11 -14.81 35.64
C VAL A 283 -0.13 -14.57 36.51
N GLN A 284 -0.36 -15.41 37.53
CA GLN A 284 -1.48 -15.27 38.49
C GLN A 284 -2.90 -15.23 37.86
N VAL A 285 -3.18 -16.11 36.90
CA VAL A 285 -4.48 -16.18 36.21
C VAL A 285 -5.62 -16.52 37.19
N LYS A 286 -6.72 -15.73 37.15
CA LYS A 286 -8.00 -16.05 37.80
C LYS A 286 -9.13 -15.91 36.77
N SER A 287 -10.07 -16.85 36.73
CA SER A 287 -11.24 -16.80 35.85
C SER A 287 -12.48 -17.30 36.60
N ASN A 288 -13.60 -16.59 36.44
CA ASN A 288 -14.88 -16.91 37.05
C ASN A 288 -15.90 -17.47 36.05
N GLY A 289 -15.44 -18.13 34.97
CA GLY A 289 -16.32 -18.71 33.95
C GLY A 289 -16.80 -17.71 32.91
N GLN A 290 -17.83 -18.12 32.15
CA GLN A 290 -18.36 -17.39 30.99
C GLN A 290 -19.75 -16.80 31.29
N GLU A 291 -19.92 -15.51 31.03
CA GLU A 291 -21.22 -14.84 31.09
C GLU A 291 -22.06 -15.12 29.85
N SER A 292 -23.39 -15.02 29.97
CA SER A 292 -24.31 -15.29 28.86
C SER A 292 -24.14 -14.27 27.73
N PRO A 293 -24.32 -14.67 26.46
CA PRO A 293 -24.19 -13.74 25.33
C PRO A 293 -25.20 -12.59 25.43
N LYS A 294 -24.76 -11.36 25.21
CA LYS A 294 -25.59 -10.15 25.19
C LYS A 294 -25.21 -9.26 24.02
N VAL A 295 -26.21 -8.74 23.31
CA VAL A 295 -26.00 -7.78 22.22
C VAL A 295 -25.80 -6.37 22.82
N PRO A 296 -24.79 -5.60 22.36
CA PRO A 296 -24.63 -4.20 22.75
C PRO A 296 -25.87 -3.36 22.42
N SER A 297 -26.23 -2.40 23.28
CA SER A 297 -27.42 -1.57 23.08
C SER A 297 -27.25 -0.62 21.87
N ALA A 298 -28.34 -0.38 21.14
CA ALA A 298 -28.32 0.52 19.98
C ALA A 298 -27.93 1.97 20.32
N ASP A 299 -28.34 2.45 21.51
CA ASP A 299 -27.92 3.76 22.02
C ASP A 299 -26.40 3.83 22.20
N LEU A 300 -25.82 2.82 22.86
CA LEU A 300 -24.37 2.76 23.07
C LEU A 300 -23.60 2.68 21.75
N LEU A 301 -24.08 1.89 20.78
CA LEU A 301 -23.47 1.78 19.46
C LEU A 301 -23.39 3.14 18.76
N SER A 302 -24.45 3.97 18.86
CA SER A 302 -24.44 5.31 18.28
C SER A 302 -23.40 6.22 18.95
N LYS A 303 -23.19 6.09 20.27
CA LYS A 303 -22.21 6.87 21.04
C LYS A 303 -20.77 6.47 20.73
N VAL A 304 -20.50 5.18 20.47
CA VAL A 304 -19.15 4.69 20.17
C VAL A 304 -18.82 4.66 18.68
N ALA A 305 -19.79 4.84 17.78
CA ALA A 305 -19.59 4.75 16.34
C ALA A 305 -18.41 5.60 15.85
N THR A 306 -18.46 6.92 16.03
CA THR A 306 -17.37 7.80 15.56
C THR A 306 -16.07 7.57 16.32
N ARG A 307 -16.15 7.28 17.62
CA ARG A 307 -14.97 7.11 18.51
C ARG A 307 -14.17 5.86 18.16
N SER A 308 -14.85 4.80 17.71
CA SER A 308 -14.24 3.52 17.33
C SER A 308 -13.55 3.52 15.96
N ILE A 309 -13.71 4.58 15.14
CA ILE A 309 -13.06 4.68 13.82
C ILE A 309 -11.54 4.66 13.94
N ALA A 310 -10.98 5.41 14.91
CA ALA A 310 -9.53 5.45 15.13
C ALA A 310 -9.00 4.07 15.56
N VAL A 311 -9.70 3.40 16.48
CA VAL A 311 -9.38 2.04 16.93
C VAL A 311 -9.37 1.08 15.75
N PHE A 312 -10.44 1.11 14.94
CA PHE A 312 -10.58 0.27 13.76
C PHE A 312 -9.47 0.50 12.73
N ILE A 313 -9.15 1.75 12.37
CA ILE A 313 -8.12 2.03 11.38
C ILE A 313 -6.77 1.52 11.87
N GLY A 314 -6.40 1.82 13.12
CA GLY A 314 -5.14 1.37 13.71
C GLY A 314 -5.03 -0.17 13.69
N SER A 315 -6.02 -0.85 14.25
CA SER A 315 -5.99 -2.32 14.36
C SER A 315 -6.16 -3.04 13.02
N ALA A 316 -6.94 -2.50 12.08
CA ALA A 316 -7.11 -3.09 10.75
C ALA A 316 -5.84 -2.98 9.91
N VAL A 317 -5.15 -1.82 9.95
CA VAL A 317 -3.85 -1.63 9.31
C VAL A 317 -2.81 -2.57 9.93
N GLU A 318 -2.75 -2.66 11.26
CA GLU A 318 -1.82 -3.57 11.94
C GLU A 318 -2.11 -5.04 11.55
N HIS A 319 -3.36 -5.48 11.63
CA HIS A 319 -3.78 -6.85 11.30
C HIS A 319 -3.39 -7.25 9.87
N THR A 320 -3.72 -6.41 8.90
CA THR A 320 -3.43 -6.64 7.48
C THR A 320 -1.95 -6.56 7.16
N ALA A 321 -1.22 -5.62 7.79
CA ALA A 321 0.23 -5.51 7.65
C ALA A 321 0.95 -6.75 8.20
N ILE A 322 0.51 -7.29 9.34
CA ILE A 322 1.08 -8.53 9.90
C ILE A 322 0.78 -9.71 8.98
N ALA A 323 -0.46 -9.89 8.54
CA ALA A 323 -0.84 -10.97 7.64
C ALA A 323 0.00 -10.94 6.34
N ARG A 324 0.16 -9.76 5.73
CA ARG A 324 1.01 -9.55 4.56
C ARG A 324 2.48 -9.80 4.85
N GLY A 325 2.98 -9.26 5.96
CA GLY A 325 4.37 -9.39 6.38
C GLY A 325 4.80 -10.85 6.51
N PHE A 326 3.99 -11.66 7.20
CA PHE A 326 4.27 -13.10 7.32
C PHE A 326 4.04 -13.88 6.03
N GLY A 327 3.11 -13.46 5.16
CA GLY A 327 3.00 -14.00 3.80
C GLY A 327 4.29 -13.82 3.00
N VAL A 328 4.91 -12.63 3.08
CA VAL A 328 6.21 -12.36 2.43
C VAL A 328 7.33 -13.19 3.07
N VAL A 329 7.41 -13.24 4.40
CA VAL A 329 8.47 -13.98 5.12
C VAL A 329 8.40 -15.49 4.84
N ASN A 330 7.19 -16.05 4.79
CA ASN A 330 6.94 -17.49 4.65
C ASN A 330 6.51 -17.91 3.23
N ASN A 331 6.62 -17.01 2.26
CA ASN A 331 6.39 -17.26 0.83
C ASN A 331 4.99 -17.79 0.47
N TYR A 332 3.94 -17.09 0.91
CA TYR A 332 2.56 -17.28 0.45
C TYR A 332 1.83 -15.94 0.30
N VAL A 333 0.71 -15.95 -0.41
CA VAL A 333 -0.09 -14.75 -0.68
C VAL A 333 -1.25 -14.67 0.31
N THR A 334 -1.54 -13.46 0.78
CA THR A 334 -2.70 -13.14 1.61
C THR A 334 -3.65 -12.20 0.88
N ASP A 335 -4.95 -12.37 1.09
CA ASP A 335 -5.98 -11.47 0.53
C ASP A 335 -6.44 -10.50 1.62
N GLN A 336 -6.09 -9.22 1.45
CA GLN A 336 -6.41 -8.17 2.43
C GLN A 336 -7.91 -7.92 2.56
N SER A 337 -8.69 -8.07 1.50
CA SER A 337 -10.15 -7.93 1.58
C SER A 337 -10.77 -9.07 2.37
N GLN A 338 -10.20 -10.27 2.25
CA GLN A 338 -10.65 -11.43 3.01
C GLN A 338 -10.23 -11.33 4.48
N GLU A 339 -9.01 -10.87 4.78
CA GLU A 339 -8.57 -10.60 6.16
C GLU A 339 -9.49 -9.56 6.83
N LEU A 340 -9.90 -8.49 6.14
CA LEU A 340 -10.88 -7.54 6.65
C LEU A 340 -12.27 -8.16 6.86
N THR A 341 -12.67 -9.10 6.00
CA THR A 341 -13.94 -9.82 6.17
C THR A 341 -13.89 -10.70 7.43
N TYR A 342 -12.81 -11.46 7.61
CA TYR A 342 -12.57 -12.25 8.82
C TYR A 342 -12.55 -11.38 10.07
N TYR A 343 -11.80 -10.28 10.03
CA TYR A 343 -11.68 -9.31 11.10
C TYR A 343 -13.06 -8.76 11.50
N GLY A 344 -13.86 -8.43 10.49
CA GLY A 344 -15.23 -7.95 10.65
C GLY A 344 -16.15 -8.96 11.32
N VAL A 345 -16.25 -10.16 10.73
CA VAL A 345 -17.06 -11.28 11.25
C VAL A 345 -16.69 -11.59 12.69
N THR A 346 -15.40 -11.74 12.97
CA THR A 346 -14.91 -12.14 14.28
C THR A 346 -15.23 -11.10 15.35
N ASN A 347 -15.01 -9.82 15.07
CA ASN A 347 -15.31 -8.76 16.04
C ASN A 347 -16.81 -8.61 16.30
N VAL A 348 -17.67 -8.81 15.30
CA VAL A 348 -19.14 -8.86 15.51
C VAL A 348 -19.50 -10.02 16.45
N PHE A 349 -19.06 -11.24 16.18
CA PHE A 349 -19.40 -12.37 17.04
C PHE A 349 -18.77 -12.26 18.44
N ASN A 350 -17.55 -11.73 18.53
CA ASN A 350 -16.86 -11.54 19.80
C ASN A 350 -17.60 -10.52 20.70
N SER A 351 -18.20 -9.48 20.11
CA SER A 351 -18.96 -8.47 20.84
C SER A 351 -20.12 -9.03 21.68
N PHE A 352 -20.67 -10.20 21.29
CA PHE A 352 -21.75 -10.84 22.06
C PHE A 352 -21.28 -11.41 23.40
N PHE A 353 -19.97 -11.59 23.61
CA PHE A 353 -19.41 -12.25 24.80
C PHE A 353 -18.78 -11.28 25.80
N HIS A 354 -19.23 -10.02 25.81
CA HIS A 354 -18.70 -8.96 26.67
C HIS A 354 -17.18 -8.74 26.48
N ALA A 355 -16.70 -9.07 25.28
CA ALA A 355 -15.29 -9.13 24.94
C ALA A 355 -14.83 -7.84 24.26
N MET A 356 -13.57 -7.46 24.47
CA MET A 356 -12.97 -6.33 23.78
C MET A 356 -12.67 -6.67 22.32
N GLY A 357 -12.39 -5.64 21.51
CA GLY A 357 -11.99 -5.81 20.13
C GLY A 357 -10.74 -6.68 19.99
N ILE A 358 -10.64 -7.37 18.85
CA ILE A 358 -9.52 -8.25 18.52
C ILE A 358 -8.83 -7.79 17.25
N GLY A 359 -7.55 -8.14 17.13
CA GLY A 359 -6.73 -7.87 15.96
C GLY A 359 -5.61 -8.91 15.82
N GLY A 360 -4.76 -8.75 14.80
CA GLY A 360 -3.56 -9.55 14.66
C GLY A 360 -2.51 -9.10 15.66
N ALA A 361 -1.84 -10.03 16.36
CA ALA A 361 -0.72 -9.68 17.24
C ALA A 361 0.61 -10.17 16.65
N MET A 362 1.58 -9.27 16.52
CA MET A 362 2.85 -9.60 15.91
C MET A 362 3.67 -10.60 16.74
N SER A 363 3.70 -10.44 18.08
CA SER A 363 4.43 -11.35 18.98
C SER A 363 3.90 -12.79 18.92
N ARG A 364 2.57 -12.97 18.97
CA ARG A 364 1.94 -14.29 18.86
C ARG A 364 2.16 -14.91 17.48
N THR A 365 2.00 -14.11 16.41
CA THR A 365 2.22 -14.54 15.03
C THR A 365 3.67 -14.99 14.80
N ALA A 366 4.63 -14.27 15.38
CA ALA A 366 6.05 -14.65 15.34
C ALA A 366 6.30 -16.01 16.00
N VAL A 367 5.71 -16.26 17.18
CA VAL A 367 5.82 -17.55 17.87
C VAL A 367 5.15 -18.66 17.07
N ASN A 368 3.97 -18.41 16.50
CA ASN A 368 3.27 -19.38 15.67
C ASN A 368 4.12 -19.81 14.45
N SER A 369 4.71 -18.81 13.77
CA SER A 369 5.64 -19.03 12.68
C SER A 369 6.90 -19.78 13.13
N ALA A 370 7.44 -19.47 14.32
CA ALA A 370 8.61 -20.15 14.89
C ALA A 370 8.33 -21.63 15.25
N CYS A 371 7.09 -21.96 15.61
CA CYS A 371 6.60 -23.34 15.77
C CYS A 371 6.39 -24.07 14.42
N ASN A 372 6.71 -23.43 13.29
CA ASN A 372 6.61 -24.00 11.94
C ASN A 372 5.19 -24.48 11.60
N VAL A 373 4.20 -23.67 11.98
CA VAL A 373 2.79 -23.86 11.63
C VAL A 373 2.61 -24.01 10.13
N LYS A 374 1.74 -24.94 9.74
CA LYS A 374 1.53 -25.34 8.35
C LYS A 374 0.18 -24.90 7.83
N SER A 375 -0.82 -24.77 8.71
CA SER A 375 -2.15 -24.32 8.30
C SER A 375 -2.90 -23.55 9.40
N PRO A 376 -3.98 -22.85 9.02
CA PRO A 376 -4.94 -22.27 9.97
C PRO A 376 -5.62 -23.29 10.89
N LEU A 377 -5.48 -24.61 10.67
CA LEU A 377 -6.02 -25.66 11.54
C LEU A 377 -5.52 -25.55 13.00
N SER A 378 -4.31 -25.00 13.18
CA SER A 378 -3.75 -24.67 14.51
C SER A 378 -4.72 -23.84 15.36
N GLY A 379 -5.57 -23.03 14.72
CA GLY A 379 -6.59 -22.21 15.38
C GLY A 379 -7.62 -23.01 16.17
N PHE A 380 -8.05 -24.19 15.69
CA PHE A 380 -8.96 -25.05 16.47
C PHE A 380 -8.30 -25.60 17.72
N ILE A 381 -7.02 -25.96 17.63
CA ILE A 381 -6.24 -26.44 18.77
C ILE A 381 -6.05 -25.30 19.77
N THR A 382 -5.74 -24.09 19.30
CA THR A 382 -5.67 -22.89 20.13
C THR A 382 -6.98 -22.64 20.87
N THR A 383 -8.12 -22.67 20.18
CA THR A 383 -9.44 -22.51 20.80
C THR A 383 -9.72 -23.58 21.85
N ALA A 384 -9.43 -24.85 21.55
CA ALA A 384 -9.62 -25.94 22.50
C ALA A 384 -8.77 -25.74 23.77
N VAL A 385 -7.52 -25.33 23.61
CA VAL A 385 -6.60 -25.07 24.73
C VAL A 385 -7.11 -23.90 25.56
N VAL A 386 -7.48 -22.78 24.95
CA VAL A 386 -8.01 -21.62 25.68
C VAL A 386 -9.27 -21.99 26.47
N LEU A 387 -10.21 -22.72 25.87
CA LEU A 387 -11.44 -23.17 26.56
C LEU A 387 -11.13 -24.12 27.72
N VAL A 388 -10.30 -25.15 27.49
CA VAL A 388 -9.88 -26.07 28.57
C VAL A 388 -9.15 -25.31 29.68
N SER A 389 -8.37 -24.30 29.32
CA SER A 389 -7.67 -23.47 30.28
C SER A 389 -8.57 -22.60 31.13
N ILE A 390 -9.60 -21.99 30.53
CA ILE A 390 -10.61 -21.21 31.24
C ILE A 390 -11.35 -22.08 32.28
N PHE A 391 -11.72 -23.32 31.92
CA PHE A 391 -12.55 -24.15 32.80
C PHE A 391 -11.77 -25.10 33.74
N LYS A 392 -10.56 -25.54 33.38
CA LYS A 392 -9.84 -26.60 34.12
C LYS A 392 -8.37 -26.31 34.46
N LEU A 393 -7.62 -25.57 33.63
CA LEU A 393 -6.17 -25.41 33.84
C LEU A 393 -5.75 -24.10 34.53
N VAL A 394 -6.69 -23.25 34.95
CA VAL A 394 -6.38 -21.97 35.62
C VAL A 394 -5.35 -22.14 36.76
N GLY A 395 -5.51 -23.18 37.59
CA GLY A 395 -4.61 -23.44 38.72
C GLY A 395 -3.18 -23.82 38.33
N THR A 396 -2.97 -24.50 37.20
CA THR A 396 -1.62 -24.84 36.70
C THR A 396 -0.96 -23.63 36.05
N LEU A 397 -1.73 -22.86 35.28
CA LEU A 397 -1.25 -21.70 34.54
C LEU A 397 -0.90 -20.51 35.44
N TYR A 398 -1.42 -20.50 36.67
CA TYR A 398 -1.06 -19.54 37.71
C TYR A 398 0.46 -19.43 37.91
N TRP A 399 1.18 -20.56 37.79
CA TRP A 399 2.60 -20.70 38.16
C TRP A 399 3.58 -20.43 37.02
N ILE A 400 3.11 -20.03 35.83
CA ILE A 400 4.00 -19.72 34.70
C ILE A 400 4.88 -18.52 35.06
N PRO A 401 6.23 -18.63 35.01
CA PRO A 401 7.11 -17.48 35.21
C PRO A 401 7.00 -16.49 34.05
N LYS A 402 6.83 -15.19 34.33
CA LYS A 402 6.78 -14.15 33.29
C LYS A 402 8.07 -14.09 32.47
N ALA A 403 9.22 -14.26 33.11
CA ALA A 403 10.53 -14.30 32.45
C ALA A 403 10.66 -15.40 31.39
N CYS A 404 9.99 -16.54 31.57
CA CYS A 404 9.98 -17.61 30.57
C CYS A 404 9.17 -17.22 29.32
N LEU A 405 8.02 -16.55 29.51
CA LEU A 405 7.21 -16.05 28.39
C LEU A 405 7.97 -14.98 27.60
N ALA A 406 8.64 -14.06 28.30
CA ALA A 406 9.51 -13.06 27.70
C ALA A 406 10.61 -13.71 26.84
N ALA A 407 11.29 -14.74 27.37
CA ALA A 407 12.30 -15.50 26.63
C ALA A 407 11.75 -16.15 25.34
N ILE A 408 10.55 -16.74 25.40
CA ILE A 408 9.89 -17.34 24.23
C ILE A 408 9.59 -16.26 23.17
N ILE A 409 9.07 -15.11 23.58
CA ILE A 409 8.72 -14.02 22.67
C ILE A 409 9.99 -13.43 22.02
N ILE A 410 11.03 -13.13 22.81
CA ILE A 410 12.29 -12.56 22.32
C ILE A 410 12.93 -13.49 21.28
N THR A 411 13.03 -14.78 21.58
CA THR A 411 13.65 -15.76 20.67
C THR A 411 12.84 -16.01 19.39
N ALA A 412 11.51 -15.83 19.43
CA ALA A 412 10.65 -15.94 18.25
C ALA A 412 10.70 -14.69 17.34
N VAL A 413 10.87 -13.51 17.93
CA VAL A 413 10.86 -12.23 17.22
C VAL A 413 12.25 -11.85 16.67
N TRP A 414 13.33 -12.29 17.32
CA TRP A 414 14.70 -12.03 16.89
C TRP A 414 14.98 -12.24 15.39
N PRO A 415 14.52 -13.35 14.75
CA PRO A 415 14.77 -13.58 13.33
C PRO A 415 14.00 -12.65 12.38
N LEU A 416 13.03 -11.88 12.87
CA LEU A 416 12.23 -10.96 12.04
C LEU A 416 12.95 -9.63 11.76
N ILE A 417 13.98 -9.30 12.54
CA ILE A 417 14.78 -8.08 12.33
C ILE A 417 15.52 -8.23 11.00
N SER A 418 15.21 -7.33 10.06
CA SER A 418 15.85 -7.35 8.75
C SER A 418 17.34 -7.00 8.85
N SER A 419 18.18 -7.71 8.10
CA SER A 419 19.61 -7.42 8.04
C SER A 419 19.85 -5.97 7.54
N PRO A 420 20.81 -5.22 8.12
CA PRO A 420 21.20 -3.91 7.62
C PRO A 420 21.52 -3.86 6.12
N PHE A 421 21.97 -4.99 5.55
CA PHE A 421 22.24 -5.11 4.13
C PHE A 421 20.99 -4.98 3.23
N VAL A 422 19.81 -5.33 3.74
CA VAL A 422 18.53 -5.14 3.04
C VAL A 422 18.27 -3.65 2.83
N PHE A 423 18.43 -2.84 3.87
CA PHE A 423 18.27 -1.39 3.78
C PHE A 423 19.33 -0.75 2.88
N TYR A 424 20.58 -1.22 2.93
CA TYR A 424 21.62 -0.79 2.00
C TYR A 424 21.29 -1.10 0.54
N ARG A 425 20.65 -2.25 0.26
CA ARG A 425 20.16 -2.57 -1.08
C ARG A 425 19.07 -1.60 -1.53
N TYR A 426 18.13 -1.23 -0.67
CA TYR A 426 17.14 -0.20 -1.00
C TYR A 426 17.81 1.13 -1.35
N TRP A 427 18.82 1.56 -0.59
CA TRP A 427 19.58 2.77 -0.92
C TRP A 427 20.20 2.71 -2.33
N LYS A 428 20.79 1.56 -2.70
CA LYS A 428 21.37 1.35 -4.02
C LYS A 428 20.34 1.25 -5.14
N THR A 429 19.14 0.75 -4.86
CA THR A 429 18.09 0.57 -5.86
C THR A 429 17.27 1.84 -6.08
N SER A 430 16.77 2.45 -5.00
CA SER A 430 15.89 3.62 -5.04
C SER A 430 15.95 4.36 -3.72
N LEU A 431 16.38 5.63 -3.75
CA LEU A 431 16.41 6.48 -2.56
C LEU A 431 15.02 6.64 -1.93
N ALA A 432 13.96 6.67 -2.74
CA ALA A 432 12.58 6.76 -2.25
C ALA A 432 12.16 5.52 -1.46
N ASP A 433 12.56 4.33 -1.91
CA ASP A 433 12.29 3.07 -1.20
C ASP A 433 13.07 3.01 0.12
N PHE A 434 14.32 3.48 0.10
CA PHE A 434 15.12 3.60 1.33
C PHE A 434 14.47 4.56 2.33
N ILE A 435 14.12 5.77 1.91
CA ILE A 435 13.46 6.76 2.79
C ILE A 435 12.16 6.18 3.35
N SER A 436 11.33 5.54 2.52
CA SER A 436 10.09 4.90 2.95
C SER A 436 10.32 3.82 4.01
N SER A 437 11.37 3.00 3.83
CA SER A 437 11.75 1.97 4.80
C SER A 437 12.29 2.57 6.11
N MET A 438 13.05 3.66 6.04
CA MET A 438 13.61 4.34 7.21
C MET A 438 12.55 5.11 8.00
N LEU A 439 11.60 5.75 7.32
CA LEU A 439 10.43 6.34 7.96
C LEU A 439 9.63 5.26 8.70
N ALA A 440 9.40 4.12 8.05
CA ALA A 440 8.66 3.01 8.63
C ALA A 440 9.40 2.44 9.84
N PHE A 441 10.73 2.40 9.80
CA PHE A 441 11.55 1.92 10.90
C PHE A 441 11.59 2.90 12.09
N TRP A 442 12.07 4.12 11.88
CA TRP A 442 12.33 5.06 12.96
C TRP A 442 11.07 5.62 13.60
N VAL A 443 10.05 5.95 12.80
CA VAL A 443 8.79 6.49 13.31
C VAL A 443 8.01 5.41 14.06
N SER A 444 7.99 4.16 13.55
CA SER A 444 7.36 3.05 14.28
C SER A 444 8.07 2.72 15.60
N LEU A 445 9.39 2.87 15.65
CA LEU A 445 10.17 2.57 16.84
C LEU A 445 10.01 3.62 17.94
N PHE A 446 10.06 4.91 17.59
CA PHE A 446 10.11 6.00 18.58
C PHE A 446 8.80 6.75 18.80
N VAL A 447 7.83 6.63 17.90
CA VAL A 447 6.55 7.35 18.01
C VAL A 447 5.41 6.34 18.20
N SER A 448 4.96 5.71 17.11
CA SER A 448 4.01 4.62 17.16
C SER A 448 4.01 3.86 15.85
N THR A 449 3.67 2.58 15.93
CA THR A 449 3.60 1.67 14.78
C THR A 449 2.64 2.15 13.69
N GLU A 450 1.53 2.76 14.08
CA GLU A 450 0.48 3.23 13.18
C GLU A 450 0.95 4.48 12.41
N ILE A 451 1.54 5.44 13.13
CA ILE A 451 2.08 6.66 12.55
C ILE A 451 3.27 6.32 11.64
N GLY A 452 4.07 5.31 11.99
CA GLY A 452 5.16 4.83 11.15
C GLY A 452 4.69 4.27 9.80
N ILE A 453 3.66 3.42 9.79
CA ILE A 453 3.08 2.94 8.52
C ILE A 453 2.43 4.10 7.75
N ALA A 454 1.62 4.92 8.41
CA ALA A 454 0.88 6.01 7.77
C ALA A 454 1.81 7.05 7.13
N SER A 455 2.87 7.46 7.84
CA SER A 455 3.86 8.42 7.34
C SER A 455 4.64 7.88 6.13
N SER A 456 5.04 6.62 6.15
CA SER A 456 5.72 5.97 5.02
C SER A 456 4.83 5.79 3.79
N VAL A 457 3.59 5.36 3.98
CA VAL A 457 2.62 5.24 2.88
C VAL A 457 2.32 6.62 2.30
N GLY A 458 2.11 7.62 3.16
CA GLY A 458 1.91 9.01 2.75
C GLY A 458 3.08 9.55 1.93
N PHE A 459 4.32 9.31 2.38
CA PHE A 459 5.51 9.67 1.61
C PHE A 459 5.54 9.01 0.23
N ASN A 460 5.25 7.71 0.14
CA ASN A 460 5.24 7.00 -1.14
C ASN A 460 4.15 7.51 -2.10
N ILE A 461 2.95 7.79 -1.59
CA ILE A 461 1.87 8.38 -2.39
C ILE A 461 2.29 9.76 -2.92
N VAL A 462 2.82 10.62 -2.07
CA VAL A 462 3.30 11.96 -2.47
C VAL A 462 4.43 11.85 -3.49
N TYR A 463 5.39 10.95 -3.28
CA TYR A 463 6.49 10.71 -4.22
C TYR A 463 5.99 10.24 -5.59
N LEU A 464 5.05 9.29 -5.63
CA LEU A 464 4.46 8.80 -6.88
C LEU A 464 3.70 9.91 -7.61
N LEU A 465 2.92 10.73 -6.90
CA LEU A 465 2.22 11.87 -7.48
C LEU A 465 3.19 12.91 -8.04
N LEU A 466 4.24 13.26 -7.29
CA LEU A 466 5.26 14.21 -7.76
C LEU A 466 5.99 13.66 -9.01
N ARG A 467 6.34 12.38 -9.02
CA ARG A 467 6.96 11.74 -10.19
C ARG A 467 6.07 11.84 -11.43
N GLN A 468 4.76 11.61 -11.30
CA GLN A 468 3.80 11.72 -12.40
C GLN A 468 3.57 13.17 -12.86
N VAL A 469 3.53 14.13 -11.92
CA VAL A 469 3.38 15.58 -12.20
C VAL A 469 4.58 16.11 -12.97
N PHE A 470 5.79 15.73 -12.57
CA PHE A 470 7.05 16.18 -13.18
C PHE A 470 7.52 15.26 -14.32
N MET A 471 6.60 14.85 -15.19
CA MET A 471 6.94 14.10 -16.40
C MET A 471 7.90 14.91 -17.28
N ARG A 472 8.84 14.21 -17.95
CA ARG A 472 9.75 14.82 -18.92
C ARG A 472 9.18 14.61 -20.33
N VAL A 473 9.30 15.63 -21.18
CA VAL A 473 9.02 15.49 -22.62
C VAL A 473 10.38 15.48 -23.30
N SER A 474 10.70 14.38 -23.99
CA SER A 474 11.97 14.24 -24.71
C SER A 474 11.83 14.83 -26.10
N THR A 475 12.87 15.49 -26.60
CA THR A 475 12.94 15.99 -27.99
C THR A 475 13.93 15.18 -28.80
N VAL A 476 13.64 14.92 -30.08
CA VAL A 476 14.57 14.28 -31.01
C VAL A 476 15.12 15.32 -32.01
N PRO A 477 16.43 15.31 -32.33
CA PRO A 477 17.48 14.57 -31.63
C PRO A 477 17.61 15.08 -30.18
N ASP A 478 17.84 14.15 -29.24
CA ASP A 478 18.18 14.52 -27.86
C ASP A 478 19.65 14.93 -27.86
N PRO A 479 20.00 16.21 -27.60
CA PRO A 479 21.39 16.66 -27.65
C PRO A 479 22.31 15.96 -26.63
N ARG A 480 21.76 15.13 -25.74
CA ARG A 480 22.45 14.56 -24.57
C ARG A 480 22.58 13.04 -24.52
N SER A 481 22.06 12.29 -25.51
CA SER A 481 22.02 10.81 -25.42
C SER A 481 23.03 10.13 -26.35
N GLU A 482 24.24 9.90 -25.88
CA GLU A 482 25.28 9.12 -26.57
C GLU A 482 24.81 7.70 -26.93
N LEU A 483 23.90 7.12 -26.12
CA LEU A 483 23.33 5.80 -26.35
C LEU A 483 22.44 5.75 -27.61
N SER A 484 21.73 6.85 -27.91
CA SER A 484 20.88 6.93 -29.12
C SER A 484 21.71 6.94 -30.39
N VAL A 485 22.82 7.67 -30.37
CA VAL A 485 23.81 7.72 -31.46
C VAL A 485 24.43 6.33 -31.69
N ALA A 486 24.82 5.64 -30.61
CA ALA A 486 25.40 4.30 -30.68
C ALA A 486 24.42 3.22 -31.18
N ILE A 487 23.14 3.31 -30.83
CA ILE A 487 22.11 2.36 -31.30
C ILE A 487 21.84 2.54 -32.80
N ASP A 488 21.82 3.78 -33.29
CA ASP A 488 21.59 4.06 -34.71
C ASP A 488 22.78 3.58 -35.56
N GLU A 489 24.01 3.72 -35.06
CA GLU A 489 25.23 3.17 -35.67
C GLU A 489 25.18 1.64 -35.79
N VAL A 490 24.78 0.93 -34.73
CA VAL A 490 24.64 -0.54 -34.75
C VAL A 490 23.53 -1.02 -35.69
N ARG A 491 22.48 -0.23 -35.90
CA ARG A 491 21.35 -0.58 -36.77
C ARG A 491 21.57 -0.22 -38.24
N ASN A 492 22.74 0.33 -38.62
CA ASN A 492 22.97 0.95 -39.93
C ASN A 492 21.87 1.95 -40.31
N LEU A 493 21.24 2.56 -39.31
CA LEU A 493 20.36 3.69 -39.50
C LEU A 493 21.29 4.90 -39.65
N PRO A 494 20.97 5.88 -40.52
CA PRO A 494 21.67 7.15 -40.45
C PRO A 494 21.61 7.64 -38.98
N PRO A 495 22.70 8.20 -38.44
CA PRO A 495 22.77 8.59 -37.02
C PRO A 495 21.52 9.37 -36.64
N SER A 496 21.12 9.44 -35.36
CA SER A 496 19.95 10.24 -34.93
C SER A 496 20.03 11.72 -35.37
N SER A 497 21.20 12.13 -35.86
CA SER A 497 21.46 13.29 -36.72
C SER A 497 21.21 13.04 -38.22
N ALA A 498 20.23 12.23 -38.63
CA ALA A 498 19.54 12.40 -39.89
C ALA A 498 18.87 13.75 -39.68
N SER A 499 19.57 14.81 -40.08
CA SER A 499 19.26 16.19 -39.72
C SER A 499 17.77 16.38 -39.93
N LEU A 500 17.01 16.35 -38.83
CA LEU A 500 15.61 16.73 -38.91
C LEU A 500 15.64 18.08 -39.62
N PRO A 501 14.84 18.24 -40.68
CA PRO A 501 14.82 19.50 -41.39
C PRO A 501 14.72 20.64 -40.38
N PRO A 502 15.44 21.78 -40.56
CA PRO A 502 15.54 22.82 -39.53
C PRO A 502 14.19 23.34 -39.02
N ASP A 503 13.12 23.10 -39.77
CA ASP A 503 11.74 23.46 -39.49
C ASP A 503 10.91 22.32 -38.85
N VAL A 504 11.53 21.22 -38.43
CA VAL A 504 10.86 20.04 -37.86
C VAL A 504 11.31 19.76 -36.42
N ARG A 505 10.36 19.46 -35.54
CA ARG A 505 10.63 18.97 -34.18
C ARG A 505 9.77 17.78 -33.82
N VAL A 506 10.37 16.79 -33.15
CA VAL A 506 9.68 15.60 -32.64
C VAL A 506 9.72 15.61 -31.12
N PHE A 507 8.56 15.43 -30.49
CA PHE A 507 8.35 15.39 -29.04
C PHE A 507 7.83 14.02 -28.62
N ALA A 508 8.61 13.29 -27.83
CA ALA A 508 8.21 12.01 -27.27
C ALA A 508 7.70 12.17 -25.84
N LEU A 509 6.45 11.78 -25.60
CA LEU A 509 5.88 11.69 -24.26
C LEU A 509 6.50 10.47 -23.55
N THR A 510 7.10 10.65 -22.36
CA THR A 510 7.74 9.53 -21.64
C THR A 510 6.78 8.73 -20.78
N GLU A 511 5.63 9.32 -20.41
CA GLU A 511 4.62 8.74 -19.52
C GLU A 511 3.22 9.17 -19.98
N ASN A 512 2.17 8.66 -19.33
CA ASN A 512 0.78 9.05 -19.56
C ASN A 512 0.55 10.54 -19.32
N ILE A 513 -0.34 11.15 -20.11
CA ILE A 513 -0.67 12.58 -20.02
C ILE A 513 -2.07 12.76 -19.43
N PHE A 514 -2.20 13.45 -18.31
CA PHE A 514 -3.48 13.63 -17.62
C PHE A 514 -3.43 14.91 -16.77
N PHE A 515 -4.52 15.27 -16.07
CA PHE A 515 -4.69 16.59 -15.47
C PHE A 515 -3.51 17.15 -14.65
N PRO A 516 -2.72 16.37 -13.88
CA PRO A 516 -1.62 16.92 -13.09
C PRO A 516 -0.42 17.35 -13.93
N ASN A 517 -0.19 16.70 -15.08
CA ASN A 517 1.02 16.89 -15.89
C ASN A 517 0.73 17.49 -17.28
N ALA A 518 -0.51 17.47 -17.75
CA ALA A 518 -0.92 17.94 -19.08
C ALA A 518 -0.53 19.39 -19.36
N TYR A 519 -0.78 20.30 -18.42
CA TYR A 519 -0.42 21.72 -18.58
C TYR A 519 1.09 21.91 -18.70
N ARG A 520 1.87 21.16 -17.90
CA ARG A 520 3.33 21.21 -17.92
C ARG A 520 3.89 20.62 -19.22
N ALA A 521 3.36 19.48 -19.68
CA ALA A 521 3.73 18.87 -20.95
C ALA A 521 3.50 19.82 -22.12
N LYS A 522 2.30 20.42 -22.19
CA LYS A 522 1.96 21.49 -23.15
C LYS A 522 2.99 22.62 -23.11
N THR A 523 3.23 23.18 -21.93
CA THR A 523 4.13 24.33 -21.76
C THR A 523 5.56 23.97 -22.16
N ASN A 524 6.05 22.79 -21.81
CA ASN A 524 7.39 22.33 -22.19
C ASN A 524 7.55 22.20 -23.72
N ILE A 525 6.54 21.65 -24.41
CA ILE A 525 6.55 21.53 -25.87
C ILE A 525 6.58 22.93 -26.50
N LEU A 526 5.68 23.82 -26.08
CA LEU A 526 5.60 25.18 -26.61
C LEU A 526 6.88 25.98 -26.33
N ASP A 527 7.39 25.95 -25.09
CA ASP A 527 8.63 26.63 -24.69
C ASP A 527 9.80 26.17 -25.56
N THR A 528 9.87 24.86 -25.88
CA THR A 528 10.93 24.31 -26.73
C THR A 528 10.81 24.83 -28.16
N ILE A 529 9.60 24.85 -28.72
CA ILE A 529 9.36 25.40 -30.06
C ILE A 529 9.76 26.88 -30.10
N GLN A 530 9.30 27.69 -29.14
CA GLN A 530 9.58 29.12 -29.11
C GLN A 530 11.06 29.44 -28.89
N THR A 531 11.77 28.58 -28.15
CA THR A 531 13.20 28.75 -27.88
C THR A 531 14.02 28.57 -29.16
N TYR A 532 13.72 27.54 -29.96
CA TYR A 532 14.56 27.14 -31.10
C TYR A 532 14.02 27.53 -32.48
N HIS A 533 12.82 28.10 -32.58
CA HIS A 533 12.24 28.53 -33.84
C HIS A 533 11.87 30.01 -33.82
N ALA A 534 11.91 30.64 -34.99
CA ALA A 534 11.44 32.02 -35.16
C ALA A 534 9.90 32.05 -35.21
N PRO A 535 9.26 33.08 -34.62
CA PRO A 535 7.84 33.31 -34.81
C PRO A 535 7.56 33.75 -36.25
N ALA A 536 6.43 33.30 -36.82
CA ALA A 536 5.97 33.77 -38.14
C ALA A 536 5.50 35.23 -38.12
N PHE A 537 4.99 35.68 -36.97
CA PHE A 537 4.53 37.06 -36.76
C PHE A 537 5.19 37.67 -35.52
N ASN A 538 5.65 38.91 -35.63
CA ASN A 538 6.23 39.63 -34.50
C ASN A 538 5.08 40.21 -33.63
N SER A 539 5.06 39.90 -32.32
CA SER A 539 3.95 40.25 -31.41
C SER A 539 3.64 41.75 -31.35
N VAL A 540 4.65 42.58 -31.61
CA VAL A 540 4.56 44.05 -31.63
C VAL A 540 3.74 44.58 -32.81
N PHE A 541 3.71 43.84 -33.93
CA PHE A 541 3.02 44.22 -35.17
C PHE A 541 1.79 43.37 -35.47
N ALA A 542 1.40 42.50 -34.53
CA ALA A 542 0.19 41.68 -34.66
C ALA A 542 -1.09 42.54 -34.56
N PRO A 543 -2.21 42.10 -35.17
CA PRO A 543 -3.53 42.70 -34.98
C PRO A 543 -3.86 42.89 -33.50
N GLU A 544 -4.65 43.91 -33.14
CA GLU A 544 -4.95 44.25 -31.74
C GLU A 544 -5.50 43.07 -30.92
N ALA A 545 -6.34 42.24 -31.53
CA ALA A 545 -6.89 41.03 -30.94
C ALA A 545 -5.83 39.98 -30.56
N ASP A 546 -4.66 40.02 -31.21
CA ASP A 546 -3.56 39.07 -31.02
C ASP A 546 -2.43 39.59 -30.13
N ARG A 547 -2.53 40.84 -29.64
CA ARG A 547 -1.53 41.42 -28.73
C ARG A 547 -1.69 40.86 -27.32
N ASN A 548 -0.61 40.31 -26.78
CA ASN A 548 -0.60 39.82 -25.40
C ASN A 548 -0.11 40.94 -24.46
N TRP A 549 -0.93 41.31 -23.48
CA TRP A 549 -0.55 42.30 -22.47
C TRP A 549 0.50 41.76 -21.47
N SER A 550 0.60 40.43 -21.32
CA SER A 550 1.45 39.80 -20.32
C SER A 550 2.90 39.67 -20.78
N VAL A 551 3.79 40.45 -20.18
CA VAL A 551 5.24 40.41 -20.41
C VAL A 551 5.92 39.14 -19.84
N THR A 552 5.20 38.35 -19.04
CA THR A 552 5.77 37.18 -18.35
C THR A 552 6.23 36.10 -19.34
N GLY A 553 5.50 35.90 -20.43
CA GLY A 553 5.87 34.95 -21.49
C GLY A 553 7.16 35.36 -22.21
N GLU A 554 7.26 36.63 -22.61
CA GLU A 554 8.45 37.17 -23.28
C GLU A 554 9.69 37.12 -22.39
N LYS A 555 9.57 37.49 -21.11
CA LYS A 555 10.66 37.39 -20.13
C LYS A 555 11.12 35.95 -19.93
N ARG A 556 10.18 35.00 -19.85
CA ARG A 556 10.48 33.56 -19.75
C ARG A 556 11.21 33.07 -21.00
N LEU A 557 10.71 33.41 -22.18
CA LEU A 557 11.32 33.04 -23.45
C LEU A 557 12.74 33.61 -23.61
N ALA A 558 12.94 34.89 -23.27
CA ALA A 558 14.26 35.52 -23.29
C ALA A 558 15.25 34.80 -22.35
N LYS A 559 14.79 34.34 -21.17
CA LYS A 559 15.60 33.53 -20.26
C LYS A 559 15.96 32.17 -20.87
N LEU A 560 15.01 31.49 -21.52
CA LEU A 560 15.24 30.20 -22.17
C LEU A 560 16.21 30.32 -23.35
N ARG A 561 16.07 31.33 -24.21
CA ARG A 561 16.99 31.60 -25.33
C ARG A 561 18.41 31.92 -24.86
N ARG A 562 18.55 32.74 -23.80
CA ARG A 562 19.86 32.98 -23.16
C ARG A 562 20.48 31.70 -22.62
N ALA A 563 19.69 30.86 -21.95
CA ALA A 563 20.16 29.57 -21.43
C ALA A 563 20.56 28.59 -22.55
N ALA A 564 19.93 28.70 -23.73
CA ALA A 564 20.26 27.92 -24.92
C ALA A 564 21.41 28.52 -25.75
N GLY A 565 22.00 29.66 -25.36
CA GLY A 565 23.08 30.33 -26.09
C GLY A 565 22.65 31.03 -27.39
N ILE A 566 21.34 31.26 -27.57
CA ILE A 566 20.78 31.89 -28.77
C ILE A 566 20.78 33.41 -28.57
N THR A 567 21.68 34.11 -29.28
CA THR A 567 21.81 35.57 -29.24
C THR A 567 21.13 36.27 -30.41
N ASP A 568 21.10 35.64 -31.58
CA ASP A 568 20.46 36.16 -32.79
C ASP A 568 19.14 35.42 -33.07
N GLN A 569 18.03 36.15 -32.91
CA GLN A 569 16.68 35.61 -33.17
C GLN A 569 16.39 35.49 -34.68
N SER A 570 17.03 36.32 -35.51
CA SER A 570 16.78 36.35 -36.96
C SER A 570 17.34 35.13 -37.68
N ALA A 571 18.31 34.45 -37.06
CA ALA A 571 18.94 33.24 -37.57
C ALA A 571 18.15 31.94 -37.28
N LEU A 572 17.05 32.01 -36.53
CA LEU A 572 16.27 30.81 -36.18
C LEU A 572 15.34 30.39 -37.34
N PRO A 573 15.26 29.09 -37.67
CA PRO A 573 14.33 28.60 -38.68
C PRO A 573 12.87 28.69 -38.18
N PRO A 574 11.89 29.01 -39.05
CA PRO A 574 10.48 28.91 -38.68
C PRO A 574 10.09 27.45 -38.40
N ILE A 575 9.08 27.22 -37.55
CA ILE A 575 8.55 25.87 -37.32
C ILE A 575 7.54 25.51 -38.42
N GLY A 576 7.83 24.45 -39.18
CA GLY A 576 6.96 23.93 -40.24
C GLY A 576 6.20 22.66 -39.83
N LEU A 577 6.80 21.80 -39.00
CA LEU A 577 6.17 20.55 -38.56
C LEU A 577 6.55 20.18 -37.12
N ALA A 578 5.53 19.97 -36.28
CA ALA A 578 5.68 19.41 -34.93
C ALA A 578 5.06 18.01 -34.86
N ILE A 579 5.86 17.01 -34.49
CA ILE A 579 5.41 15.63 -34.28
C ILE A 579 5.31 15.36 -32.79
N ILE A 580 4.17 14.87 -32.32
CA ILE A 580 3.99 14.41 -30.94
C ILE A 580 3.81 12.90 -30.92
N ASP A 581 4.74 12.21 -30.27
CA ASP A 581 4.79 10.76 -30.16
C ASP A 581 4.14 10.28 -28.84
N PHE A 582 3.06 9.52 -29.00
CA PHE A 582 2.24 8.91 -27.96
C PHE A 582 2.60 7.45 -27.67
N THR A 583 3.66 6.90 -28.27
CA THR A 583 4.02 5.46 -28.14
C THR A 583 4.14 5.00 -26.68
N ARG A 584 4.50 5.89 -25.74
CA ARG A 584 4.58 5.58 -24.29
C ARG A 584 3.44 6.19 -23.46
N ALA A 585 2.52 6.91 -24.09
CA ALA A 585 1.36 7.55 -23.45
C ALA A 585 0.10 6.73 -23.75
N ASN A 586 -0.22 5.81 -22.85
CA ASN A 586 -1.36 4.89 -22.98
C ASN A 586 -2.66 5.45 -22.38
N HIS A 587 -2.61 6.62 -21.75
CA HIS A 587 -3.77 7.25 -21.13
C HIS A 587 -3.77 8.76 -21.35
N ALA A 588 -4.96 9.28 -21.70
CA ALA A 588 -5.27 10.69 -21.79
C ALA A 588 -6.65 10.98 -21.19
N ASP A 589 -6.73 12.02 -20.35
CA ASP A 589 -8.00 12.51 -19.80
C ASP A 589 -8.51 13.75 -20.55
N ALA A 590 -9.66 14.28 -20.13
CA ALA A 590 -10.28 15.44 -20.77
C ALA A 590 -9.40 16.69 -20.70
N THR A 591 -8.67 16.88 -19.59
CA THR A 591 -7.75 18.00 -19.39
C THR A 591 -6.57 17.91 -20.35
N ALA A 592 -5.99 16.72 -20.53
CA ALA A 592 -4.94 16.46 -21.52
C ALA A 592 -5.42 16.73 -22.94
N CYS A 593 -6.58 16.20 -23.32
CA CYS A 593 -7.18 16.43 -24.64
C CYS A 593 -7.42 17.93 -24.90
N THR A 594 -7.86 18.68 -23.88
CA THR A 594 -8.10 20.12 -24.02
C THR A 594 -6.79 20.90 -24.16
N HIS A 595 -5.81 20.63 -23.31
CA HIS A 595 -4.52 21.32 -23.35
C HIS A 595 -3.74 21.04 -24.63
N LEU A 596 -3.80 19.82 -25.17
CA LEU A 596 -3.19 19.50 -26.47
C LEU A 596 -3.92 20.19 -27.62
N LYS A 597 -5.24 20.40 -27.52
CA LYS A 597 -6.00 21.15 -28.54
C LYS A 597 -5.58 22.62 -28.52
N THR A 598 -5.39 23.18 -27.33
CA THR A 598 -4.81 24.52 -27.16
C THR A 598 -3.37 24.58 -27.68
N LEU A 599 -2.56 23.53 -27.45
CA LEU A 599 -1.19 23.45 -27.95
C LEU A 599 -1.13 23.54 -29.47
N VAL A 600 -1.96 22.76 -30.18
CA VAL A 600 -2.02 22.78 -31.65
C VAL A 600 -2.33 24.20 -32.15
N LYS A 601 -3.32 24.86 -31.55
CA LYS A 601 -3.67 26.26 -31.88
C LYS A 601 -2.54 27.24 -31.60
N GLU A 602 -1.84 27.08 -30.49
CA GLU A 602 -0.71 27.94 -30.12
C GLU A 602 0.51 27.71 -31.03
N ILE A 603 0.75 26.47 -31.48
CA ILE A 603 1.80 26.15 -32.46
C ILE A 603 1.48 26.82 -33.81
N LYS A 604 0.25 26.71 -34.30
CA LYS A 604 -0.19 27.39 -35.53
C LYS A 604 -0.13 28.91 -35.42
N ARG A 605 -0.58 29.47 -34.30
CA ARG A 605 -0.48 30.92 -34.04
C ARG A 605 0.97 31.41 -34.02
N TYR A 606 1.90 30.58 -33.52
CA TYR A 606 3.32 30.92 -33.45
C TYR A 606 4.07 30.72 -34.78
N GLY A 607 3.87 29.57 -35.45
CA GLY A 607 4.55 29.17 -36.68
C GLY A 607 3.85 29.57 -37.98
N GLY A 608 2.64 30.13 -37.90
CA GLY A 608 1.78 30.44 -39.05
C GLY A 608 0.86 29.27 -39.43
N GLU A 609 -0.13 29.54 -40.28
CA GLU A 609 -1.11 28.53 -40.74
C GLU A 609 -0.47 27.34 -41.49
N ALA A 610 0.75 27.52 -42.01
CA ALA A 610 1.52 26.46 -42.67
C ALA A 610 2.12 25.44 -41.68
N ALA A 611 2.16 25.74 -40.38
CA ALA A 611 2.71 24.84 -39.36
C ALA A 611 1.77 23.64 -39.12
N GLU A 612 2.24 22.44 -39.45
CA GLU A 612 1.47 21.21 -39.27
C GLU A 612 1.81 20.54 -37.91
N VAL A 613 0.80 19.96 -37.25
CA VAL A 613 1.00 19.11 -36.07
C VAL A 613 0.53 17.68 -36.39
N ARG A 614 1.41 16.70 -36.18
CA ARG A 614 1.14 15.27 -36.44
C ARG A 614 1.27 14.47 -35.16
N PHE A 615 0.38 13.50 -34.95
CA PHE A 615 0.47 12.56 -33.84
C PHE A 615 1.00 11.21 -34.32
N VAL A 616 1.74 10.53 -33.45
CA VAL A 616 2.38 9.27 -33.76
C VAL A 616 2.12 8.25 -32.66
N GLY A 617 1.92 6.98 -33.03
CA GLY A 617 1.94 5.88 -32.07
C GLY A 617 0.80 5.91 -31.04
N MET A 618 -0.34 6.50 -31.39
CA MET A 618 -1.52 6.49 -30.53
C MET A 618 -2.11 5.09 -30.44
N SER A 619 -2.44 4.64 -29.24
CA SER A 619 -3.26 3.43 -29.05
C SER A 619 -4.73 3.72 -29.37
N ASP A 620 -5.48 2.70 -29.79
CA ASP A 620 -6.92 2.79 -30.07
C ASP A 620 -7.69 3.43 -28.90
N TYR A 621 -7.33 3.05 -27.67
CA TYR A 621 -7.93 3.62 -26.46
C TYR A 621 -7.74 5.14 -26.34
N VAL A 622 -6.55 5.65 -26.67
CA VAL A 622 -6.26 7.09 -26.61
C VAL A 622 -6.91 7.81 -27.79
N MET A 623 -6.90 7.21 -28.98
CA MET A 623 -7.57 7.75 -30.17
C MET A 623 -9.07 7.95 -29.93
N GLU A 624 -9.77 6.93 -29.42
CA GLU A 624 -11.19 7.01 -29.05
C GLU A 624 -11.47 8.16 -28.07
N ARG A 625 -10.56 8.44 -27.12
CA ARG A 625 -10.73 9.52 -26.14
C ARG A 625 -10.63 10.90 -26.78
N PHE A 626 -9.70 11.09 -27.71
CA PHE A 626 -9.54 12.34 -28.43
C PHE A 626 -10.74 12.60 -29.34
N GLU A 627 -11.19 11.61 -30.10
CA GLU A 627 -12.40 11.73 -30.93
C GLU A 627 -13.62 12.12 -30.11
N ARG A 628 -13.81 11.48 -28.94
CA ARG A 628 -14.87 11.84 -27.98
C ARG A 628 -14.74 13.24 -27.38
N ALA A 629 -13.52 13.76 -27.31
CA ALA A 629 -13.25 15.15 -26.89
C ALA A 629 -13.44 16.16 -28.05
N GLY A 630 -13.97 15.72 -29.20
CA GLY A 630 -14.22 16.56 -30.36
C GLY A 630 -12.96 16.89 -31.17
N TRP A 631 -12.01 15.95 -31.22
CA TRP A 631 -10.91 15.98 -32.17
C TRP A 631 -11.30 15.31 -33.48
N VAL A 632 -10.83 15.86 -34.60
CA VAL A 632 -10.92 15.21 -35.91
C VAL A 632 -9.55 14.61 -36.20
N LEU A 633 -9.42 13.32 -35.86
CA LEU A 633 -8.22 12.53 -36.11
C LEU A 633 -8.39 11.77 -37.42
N ILE A 634 -7.40 11.85 -38.31
CA ILE A 634 -7.43 11.15 -39.60
C ILE A 634 -6.16 10.32 -39.71
N ASN A 635 -6.28 9.07 -40.17
CA ASN A 635 -5.10 8.26 -40.43
C ASN A 635 -4.28 8.89 -41.55
N GLY A 636 -2.96 8.87 -41.43
CA GLY A 636 -2.04 9.69 -42.22
C GLY A 636 -2.21 9.73 -43.74
N ASN A 637 -2.84 8.72 -44.35
CA ASN A 637 -3.07 8.62 -45.80
C ASN A 637 -4.53 8.86 -46.23
N GLU A 638 -5.46 9.04 -45.29
CA GLU A 638 -6.87 9.27 -45.59
C GLU A 638 -7.12 10.73 -45.98
N ALA A 639 -7.95 10.93 -47.01
CA ALA A 639 -8.36 12.26 -47.45
C ALA A 639 -9.30 12.90 -46.41
N VAL A 640 -9.23 14.23 -46.27
CA VAL A 640 -10.17 14.96 -45.42
C VAL A 640 -11.55 14.86 -46.06
N GLY A 641 -12.50 14.24 -45.36
CA GLY A 641 -13.87 14.08 -45.84
C GLY A 641 -14.56 15.43 -46.06
N SER A 642 -15.46 15.50 -47.04
CA SER A 642 -16.25 16.69 -47.39
C SER A 642 -17.14 17.23 -46.27
N ASP A 643 -17.32 16.46 -45.20
CA ASP A 643 -18.18 16.77 -44.06
C ASP A 643 -17.46 17.57 -42.96
N VAL A 644 -16.15 17.80 -43.08
CA VAL A 644 -15.37 18.61 -42.14
C VAL A 644 -15.49 20.08 -42.55
N GLY A 645 -16.20 20.88 -41.75
CA GLY A 645 -16.41 22.31 -42.03
C GLY A 645 -15.10 23.11 -42.06
N GLU A 646 -15.09 24.21 -42.84
CA GLU A 646 -13.96 25.14 -42.92
C GLU A 646 -13.60 25.68 -41.51
N GLY A 647 -12.33 25.61 -41.13
CA GLY A 647 -11.81 26.09 -39.84
C GLY A 647 -11.69 25.05 -38.72
N VAL A 648 -11.95 23.76 -38.98
CA VAL A 648 -11.68 22.68 -38.01
C VAL A 648 -10.24 22.19 -38.12
N ASP A 649 -9.48 22.26 -37.02
CA ASP A 649 -8.12 21.73 -36.95
C ASP A 649 -8.12 20.19 -37.06
N VAL A 650 -7.78 19.68 -38.23
CA VAL A 650 -7.56 18.25 -38.49
C VAL A 650 -6.15 17.86 -38.06
N VAL A 651 -6.01 16.78 -37.28
CA VAL A 651 -4.70 16.23 -36.89
C VAL A 651 -4.51 14.84 -37.46
N ARG A 652 -3.40 14.66 -38.17
CA ARG A 652 -3.05 13.37 -38.79
C ARG A 652 -2.34 12.47 -37.79
N VAL A 653 -2.76 11.21 -37.74
CA VAL A 653 -2.18 10.17 -36.89
C VAL A 653 -1.40 9.18 -37.76
N TYR A 654 -0.15 8.91 -37.38
CA TYR A 654 0.73 7.98 -38.07
C TYR A 654 1.18 6.84 -37.14
N PRO A 655 1.45 5.65 -37.68
CA PRO A 655 1.95 4.53 -36.86
C PRO A 655 3.32 4.80 -36.23
N ASN A 656 4.22 5.51 -36.94
CA ASN A 656 5.56 5.81 -36.48
C ASN A 656 6.04 7.19 -36.98
N ALA A 657 7.09 7.71 -36.33
CA ALA A 657 7.61 9.04 -36.63
C ALA A 657 8.26 9.15 -38.01
N MET A 658 8.82 8.05 -38.53
CA MET A 658 9.45 8.03 -39.86
C MET A 658 8.41 8.26 -40.98
N LEU A 659 7.28 7.56 -40.92
CA LEU A 659 6.17 7.76 -41.85
C LEU A 659 5.59 9.18 -41.73
N ALA A 660 5.48 9.69 -40.50
CA ALA A 660 5.07 11.06 -40.26
C ALA A 660 6.06 12.10 -40.82
N LEU A 661 7.33 11.76 -41.04
CA LEU A 661 8.33 12.66 -41.64
C LEU A 661 8.34 12.60 -43.17
N GLN A 662 8.18 11.39 -43.74
CA GLN A 662 8.29 11.15 -45.18
C GLN A 662 7.08 11.66 -45.98
N MET A 663 5.91 11.74 -45.34
CA MET A 663 4.67 12.13 -46.02
C MET A 663 4.62 13.63 -46.33
N HIS A 664 4.19 13.96 -47.55
CA HIS A 664 4.09 15.33 -48.04
C HIS A 664 3.24 16.20 -47.11
N ARG A 665 3.64 17.47 -46.98
CA ARG A 665 2.89 18.45 -46.20
C ARG A 665 1.62 18.82 -46.96
N ALA A 666 0.50 18.94 -46.26
CA ALA A 666 -0.80 19.15 -46.89
C ALA A 666 -0.93 20.50 -47.61
N HIS A 667 0.01 21.43 -47.40
CA HIS A 667 0.10 22.70 -48.10
C HIS A 667 1.45 22.83 -48.79
N GLY A 668 1.53 22.27 -50.00
CA GLY A 668 2.62 22.47 -50.94
C GLY A 668 2.16 23.28 -52.14
N SER A 669 2.19 24.61 -52.03
CA SER A 669 2.35 25.51 -53.18
C SER A 669 3.12 26.75 -52.72
N VAL A 670 4.38 26.57 -52.33
CA VAL A 670 5.34 27.67 -52.44
C VAL A 670 5.65 27.79 -53.91
N THR A 671 5.06 28.80 -54.54
CA THR A 671 5.38 29.29 -55.88
C THR A 671 6.89 29.25 -56.11
N SER A 672 7.27 28.59 -57.20
CA SER A 672 8.52 28.82 -57.89
C SER A 672 8.79 30.32 -57.96
N LEU A 673 10.01 30.71 -57.59
CA LEU A 673 10.62 31.98 -57.95
C LEU A 673 10.68 32.07 -59.49
N GLU A 674 9.58 32.48 -60.11
CA GLU A 674 9.58 32.98 -61.49
C GLU A 674 9.96 34.45 -61.45
N SER A 675 11.12 34.72 -62.07
CA SER A 675 11.50 35.96 -62.75
C SER A 675 10.90 37.26 -62.21
N ILE A 676 11.74 38.01 -61.49
CA ILE A 676 11.64 39.47 -61.42
C ILE A 676 11.76 39.98 -62.86
N ASP A 677 10.62 40.23 -63.49
CA ASP A 677 10.55 40.94 -64.76
C ASP A 677 10.57 42.44 -64.44
N MET A 678 11.73 43.05 -64.69
CA MET A 678 11.85 44.49 -64.86
C MET A 678 11.10 44.88 -66.14
N THR A 679 9.96 45.56 -66.04
CA THR A 679 9.58 46.69 -66.92
C THR A 679 8.15 47.19 -66.66
N ALA A 680 8.02 48.52 -66.63
CA ALA A 680 6.80 49.35 -66.78
C ALA A 680 5.75 49.31 -65.64
N GLY A 681 5.23 50.43 -65.12
CA GLY A 681 5.29 51.79 -65.65
C GLY A 681 4.74 52.86 -64.70
N LYS A 682 5.09 54.09 -65.08
CA LYS A 682 4.56 55.38 -64.61
C LYS A 682 3.04 55.48 -64.70
N LYS A 683 2.47 56.21 -63.74
CA LYS A 683 1.23 57.05 -63.69
C LYS A 683 0.57 56.80 -62.33
N GLU A 684 0.35 57.75 -61.43
CA GLU A 684 0.44 59.22 -61.38
C GLU A 684 1.19 59.67 -60.12
#